data_AF-A0A4U0U530-F1
#
_entry.id   AF-A0A4U0U530-F1
#
_cell.length_a   1.000
_cell.length_b   1.000
_cell.length_c   1.000
_cell.angle_alpha   90.00
_cell.angle_beta   90.00
_cell.angle_gamma   90.00
#
_symmetry.space_group_name_H-M   'P 1'
#
loop_
_entity.id
_entity.type
_entity.pdbx_description
1 polymer ?
#
loop_
_entity_poly.entity_id
_entity_poly.type
_entity_poly.pdbx_seq_one_letter_code
_entity_poly.pdbx_strand_id
1 'polypeptide(L)'
;MATSEGQIRKENKQSTKVLEELMGKLQISKPGDEAKGVSQELATFINGDIEEHAAPTMTVDGLRKMLANKKDGNARQNACEAIAAISKHADVSPIVQAYLVELLPNVLAAVGDKMVPVKVAAQDAALSITKAINANAVKALIPHFVYSIRNAQKWPEKMTDLECIEALAESSPAQTGLRVPDLIPIVSEAMWDTKPEVKKKAYGTMEKVCQLISNRDIERFIPELIKCIAKPENVPETVHLLGATTFVTDVHEPTLAIMVPLLERGLKERETAIKRKAAVIVDNMCKLVEDPNIVASFLPKLMPQLNENYSNLADPEAREKTKQGLDTLVRVGNVKDGKIPEASHDGDIEAVKGKLKDVLSANHKDAIPKFDAVLTYIAAIGGELVDEKDNEAVTWAMNIKPYITAIVGEEKDAGELTDNLRKRCAPGAAAENEVEPDEEEGVDLCNCTFNLAYGAKILLNQTHLRLKRGQRYGLLGPNGSGKTTLMRAINNEQVEGFPKQSEVKTAYIEHDLDSADTEMTVIDWTMMKLKQAGVEKSEDEVRKTMDEFGFVPEQLNGAITALSGGWKMKLALARAVFLEPDILLLDEPTNHMDVKNVKWLEDYLINSPCTSIIISHDSKFLDNVVQHVIHYERFKLKRYRGKLSEFVKRVPSAKSYYELGASEIEFKFPEPGFLEGVKTKAKAIVRVNNMTFQYAGTSKPQIQDITFQCSLSSRIAVIGPNGAGKSTLVNVLTGELIPTSGDVYQHENIRIAYIKQHAFAHIDHHLDLTPSEYIQWRFQTGEDRETMDRANKIVTDEDEKAMDKIYKIEGTQRRVIGVHSRRKFKNSYEYECSFALGDNIGMKNEKWTPMMTADNAWIPRSELIQSHQKLVADVDQKEALASGQFRPLVRKEIESHCTGFGLDAELVSHSRMRGLSGGQRVKVVLAACSWQRPHLIVLDEPTNYLDRDSLGALSKAIKSFGGGVIIITHSAEFTKDLTEEVWAVMDGRMTPSGHNWVTGQGAGPRLKGEEEEEEKFDAMGNKIESTKKKAKLTSAELRKKKKDRMARRKRGEEVFSDEDD
;
A
#
# COMPACT_ATOMS: atom_id res chain seq x y z
N MET A 1 8.40 15.00 69.53
CA MET A 1 8.96 14.29 70.70
C MET A 1 10.17 13.53 70.20
N ALA A 2 11.37 13.92 70.60
CA ALA A 2 12.61 13.28 70.17
C ALA A 2 12.83 11.98 70.96
N THR A 3 12.60 10.84 70.33
CA THR A 3 13.10 9.54 70.80
C THR A 3 14.64 9.58 70.74
N SER A 4 15.30 9.32 71.87
CA SER A 4 16.76 9.39 71.95
C SER A 4 17.42 8.36 71.04
N GLU A 5 18.50 8.71 70.33
CA GLU A 5 19.34 7.81 69.49
C GLU A 5 19.70 6.49 70.19
N GLY A 6 19.80 6.49 71.52
CA GLY A 6 20.08 5.31 72.33
C GLY A 6 18.93 4.31 72.43
N GLN A 7 17.68 4.74 72.22
CA GLN A 7 16.48 3.89 72.23
C GLN A 7 16.26 3.27 70.85
N ILE A 8 16.46 4.06 69.78
CA ILE A 8 16.48 3.60 68.39
C ILE A 8 17.56 2.52 68.20
N ARG A 9 18.81 2.76 68.62
CA ARG A 9 19.88 1.72 68.58
C ARG A 9 19.56 0.42 69.33
N LYS A 10 18.68 0.46 70.33
CA LYS A 10 18.35 -0.69 71.18
C LYS A 10 17.23 -1.55 70.58
N GLU A 11 16.24 -0.89 69.98
CA GLU A 11 15.20 -1.53 69.13
C GLU A 11 15.83 -2.08 67.84
N ASN A 12 16.81 -1.37 67.26
CA ASN A 12 17.56 -1.78 66.06
C ASN A 12 18.39 -3.07 66.24
N LYS A 13 19.09 -3.22 67.38
CA LYS A 13 19.82 -4.46 67.71
C LYS A 13 18.91 -5.67 67.93
N GLN A 14 17.65 -5.44 68.29
CA GLN A 14 16.67 -6.52 68.37
C GLN A 14 16.29 -7.01 66.98
N SER A 15 16.14 -6.12 65.99
CA SER A 15 15.73 -6.49 64.63
C SER A 15 16.78 -7.33 63.88
N THR A 16 18.05 -6.93 63.91
CA THR A 16 19.12 -7.73 63.28
C THR A 16 19.28 -9.10 63.92
N LYS A 17 19.10 -9.18 65.24
CA LYS A 17 19.18 -10.44 65.99
C LYS A 17 18.01 -11.37 65.67
N VAL A 18 16.79 -10.84 65.49
CA VAL A 18 15.62 -11.63 65.07
C VAL A 18 15.84 -12.20 63.67
N LEU A 19 16.39 -11.42 62.73
CA LEU A 19 16.75 -11.92 61.40
C LEU A 19 17.80 -13.05 61.46
N GLU A 20 18.82 -12.92 62.31
CA GLU A 20 19.80 -13.99 62.54
C GLU A 20 19.17 -15.26 63.11
N GLU A 21 18.25 -15.12 64.08
CA GLU A 21 17.52 -16.24 64.68
C GLU A 21 16.61 -16.93 63.66
N LEU A 22 15.89 -16.17 62.82
CA LEU A 22 15.05 -16.69 61.75
C LEU A 22 15.88 -17.39 60.66
N MET A 23 17.03 -16.82 60.27
CA MET A 23 17.96 -17.44 59.33
C MET A 23 18.57 -18.73 59.90
N GLY A 24 18.92 -18.74 61.19
CA GLY A 24 19.39 -19.93 61.89
C GLY A 24 18.34 -21.04 61.91
N LYS A 25 17.07 -20.69 62.19
CA LYS A 25 15.93 -21.62 62.12
C LYS A 25 15.74 -22.15 60.70
N LEU A 26 15.73 -21.28 59.69
CA LEU A 26 15.54 -21.66 58.28
C LEU A 26 16.59 -22.68 57.82
N GLN A 27 17.83 -22.54 58.29
CA GLN A 27 18.93 -23.44 57.95
C GLN A 27 18.76 -24.86 58.51
N ILE A 28 18.08 -25.01 59.66
CA ILE A 28 17.88 -26.31 60.32
C ILE A 28 16.48 -26.90 60.09
N SER A 29 15.51 -26.11 59.61
CA SER A 29 14.14 -26.55 59.33
C SER A 29 14.10 -27.65 58.27
N LYS A 30 13.23 -28.65 58.49
CA LYS A 30 12.96 -29.66 57.46
C LYS A 30 12.12 -29.04 56.34
N PRO A 31 12.36 -29.41 55.06
CA PRO A 31 11.52 -28.96 53.96
C PRO A 31 10.05 -29.32 54.20
N GLY A 32 9.13 -28.39 53.90
CA GLY A 32 7.69 -28.55 54.16
C GLY A 32 7.10 -27.37 54.94
N ASP A 33 6.07 -27.63 55.75
CA ASP A 33 5.31 -26.57 56.42
C ASP A 33 6.15 -25.74 57.42
N GLU A 34 7.15 -26.36 58.05
CA GLU A 34 8.05 -25.69 58.98
C GLU A 34 8.94 -24.66 58.27
N ALA A 35 9.63 -25.05 57.19
CA ALA A 35 10.44 -24.15 56.39
C ALA A 35 9.61 -23.02 55.75
N LYS A 36 8.38 -23.33 55.30
CA LYS A 36 7.45 -22.33 54.77
C LYS A 36 6.99 -21.32 55.82
N GLY A 37 6.69 -21.78 57.04
CA GLY A 37 6.35 -20.90 58.16
C GLY A 37 7.48 -19.91 58.48
N VAL A 38 8.71 -20.41 58.62
CA VAL A 38 9.89 -19.57 58.85
C VAL A 38 10.17 -18.63 57.68
N SER A 39 9.94 -19.08 56.44
CA SER A 39 10.08 -18.25 55.24
C SER A 39 9.10 -17.07 55.23
N GLN A 40 7.86 -17.28 55.69
CA GLN A 40 6.86 -16.22 55.81
C GLN A 40 7.20 -15.25 56.95
N GLU A 41 7.66 -15.76 58.10
CA GLU A 41 8.13 -14.90 59.20
C GLU A 41 9.32 -14.03 58.75
N LEU A 42 10.26 -14.62 58.00
CA LEU A 42 11.40 -13.91 57.43
C LEU A 42 10.95 -12.85 56.43
N ALA A 43 9.97 -13.16 55.56
CA ALA A 43 9.41 -12.22 54.59
C ALA A 43 8.74 -11.01 55.25
N THR A 44 7.94 -11.23 56.30
CA THR A 44 7.30 -10.15 57.07
C THR A 44 8.34 -9.28 57.76
N PHE A 45 9.37 -9.88 58.35
CA PHE A 45 10.35 -9.15 59.14
C PHE A 45 11.35 -8.37 58.29
N ILE A 46 11.85 -8.96 57.19
CA ILE A 46 12.84 -8.30 56.32
C ILE A 46 12.23 -7.12 55.54
N ASN A 47 10.93 -7.16 55.26
CA ASN A 47 10.21 -6.10 54.55
C ASN A 47 9.63 -5.02 55.49
N GLY A 48 9.65 -5.23 56.81
CA GLY A 48 9.24 -4.23 57.79
C GLY A 48 10.31 -3.16 58.06
N ASP A 49 10.05 -2.30 59.04
CA ASP A 49 10.99 -1.26 59.51
C ASP A 49 12.18 -1.89 60.25
N ILE A 50 13.13 -2.41 59.47
CA ILE A 50 14.48 -2.74 59.94
C ILE A 50 15.27 -1.43 60.17
N GLU A 51 16.33 -1.49 60.99
CA GLU A 51 17.14 -0.33 61.41
C GLU A 51 17.32 0.74 60.32
N GLU A 52 16.96 1.99 60.64
CA GLU A 52 17.24 3.18 59.82
C GLU A 52 18.71 3.12 59.36
N HIS A 53 18.93 3.12 58.05
CA HIS A 53 20.25 3.02 57.40
C HIS A 53 20.99 1.66 57.49
N ALA A 54 20.35 0.53 57.80
CA ALA A 54 20.97 -0.80 57.73
C ALA A 54 20.49 -1.63 56.53
N ALA A 55 21.40 -1.94 55.60
CA ALA A 55 21.13 -2.89 54.53
C ALA A 55 21.03 -4.33 55.08
N PRO A 56 20.10 -5.18 54.59
CA PRO A 56 19.92 -6.58 55.03
C PRO A 56 21.02 -7.53 54.52
N THR A 57 22.25 -7.04 54.40
CA THR A 57 23.43 -7.73 53.86
C THR A 57 23.69 -9.08 54.52
N MET A 58 23.54 -9.18 55.84
CA MET A 58 23.76 -10.44 56.56
C MET A 58 22.76 -11.53 56.17
N THR A 59 21.48 -11.19 56.01
CA THR A 59 20.43 -12.12 55.58
C THR A 59 20.64 -12.55 54.14
N VAL A 60 20.97 -11.59 53.26
CA VAL A 60 21.26 -11.82 51.83
C VAL A 60 22.48 -12.74 51.67
N ASP A 61 23.57 -12.47 52.40
CA ASP A 61 24.76 -13.32 52.41
C ASP A 61 24.48 -14.71 53.00
N GLY A 62 23.61 -14.79 54.00
CA GLY A 62 23.14 -16.06 54.56
C GLY A 62 22.42 -16.91 53.52
N LEU A 63 21.44 -16.33 52.81
CA LEU A 63 20.71 -16.98 51.71
C LEU A 63 21.67 -17.39 50.57
N ARG A 64 22.61 -16.52 50.20
CA ARG A 64 23.64 -16.82 49.18
C ARG A 64 24.52 -18.00 49.59
N LYS A 65 24.94 -18.07 50.86
CA LYS A 65 25.71 -19.20 51.40
C LYS A 65 24.90 -20.50 51.40
N MET A 66 23.61 -20.44 51.74
CA MET A 66 22.72 -21.60 51.67
C MET A 66 22.56 -22.10 50.23
N LEU A 67 22.31 -21.21 49.26
CA LEU A 67 22.25 -21.55 47.83
C LEU A 67 23.54 -22.19 47.31
N ALA A 68 24.71 -21.70 47.76
CA ALA A 68 26.01 -22.23 47.37
C ALA A 68 26.40 -23.57 48.03
N ASN A 69 25.64 -24.03 49.04
CA ASN A 69 25.98 -25.24 49.79
C ASN A 69 25.73 -26.52 48.97
N LYS A 70 26.78 -27.00 48.29
CA LYS A 70 26.72 -28.21 47.45
C LYS A 70 26.42 -29.51 48.23
N LYS A 71 26.62 -29.53 49.55
CA LYS A 71 26.47 -30.75 50.37
C LYS A 71 25.06 -30.93 50.93
N ASP A 72 24.30 -29.84 51.05
CA ASP A 72 22.97 -29.86 51.65
C ASP A 72 21.91 -29.35 50.67
N GLY A 73 21.13 -30.28 50.11
CA GLY A 73 20.05 -29.96 49.19
C GLY A 73 18.85 -29.30 49.84
N ASN A 74 18.60 -29.59 51.12
CA ASN A 74 17.47 -29.02 51.85
C ASN A 74 17.74 -27.55 52.16
N ALA A 75 18.99 -27.21 52.52
CA ALA A 75 19.40 -25.82 52.69
C ALA A 75 19.19 -24.99 51.40
N ARG A 76 19.51 -25.55 50.23
CA ARG A 76 19.27 -24.88 48.93
C ARG A 76 17.78 -24.71 48.64
N GLN A 77 16.97 -25.73 48.91
CA GLN A 77 15.52 -25.66 48.75
C GLN A 77 14.92 -24.57 49.66
N ASN A 78 15.22 -24.61 50.97
CA ASN A 78 14.71 -23.65 51.94
C ASN A 78 15.12 -22.21 51.60
N ALA A 79 16.34 -22.00 51.09
CA ALA A 79 16.78 -20.68 50.64
C ALA A 79 15.96 -20.17 49.45
N CYS A 80 15.64 -21.03 48.48
CA CYS A 80 14.78 -20.65 47.36
C CYS A 80 13.35 -20.35 47.82
N GLU A 81 12.78 -21.18 48.71
CA GLU A 81 11.44 -20.96 49.28
C GLU A 81 11.37 -19.65 50.08
N ALA A 82 12.41 -19.32 50.84
CA ALA A 82 12.53 -18.05 51.55
C ALA A 82 12.60 -16.87 50.59
N ILE A 83 13.43 -16.93 49.55
CA ILE A 83 13.53 -15.87 48.53
C ILE A 83 12.19 -15.66 47.82
N ALA A 84 11.49 -16.75 47.47
CA ALA A 84 10.15 -16.67 46.88
C ALA A 84 9.14 -16.02 47.84
N ALA A 85 9.16 -16.37 49.12
CA ALA A 85 8.29 -15.77 50.14
C ALA A 85 8.57 -14.26 50.32
N ILE A 86 9.85 -13.86 50.38
CA ILE A 86 10.25 -12.45 50.50
C ILE A 86 9.77 -11.65 49.27
N SER A 87 9.91 -12.23 48.08
CA SER A 87 9.52 -11.57 46.82
C SER A 87 8.00 -11.47 46.64
N LYS A 88 7.23 -12.44 47.18
CA LYS A 88 5.75 -12.46 47.10
C LYS A 88 5.05 -11.63 48.17
N HIS A 89 5.80 -10.98 49.07
CA HIS A 89 5.22 -10.13 50.09
C HIS A 89 4.44 -8.96 49.46
N ALA A 90 3.31 -8.57 50.05
CA ALA A 90 2.45 -7.52 49.47
C ALA A 90 3.17 -6.17 49.40
N ASP A 91 3.98 -5.86 50.40
CA ASP A 91 4.77 -4.63 50.51
C ASP A 91 6.26 -4.99 50.56
N VAL A 92 6.89 -5.20 49.40
CA VAL A 92 8.34 -5.47 49.36
C VAL A 92 9.10 -4.16 49.54
N SER A 93 9.92 -4.07 50.58
CA SER A 93 10.67 -2.85 50.90
C SER A 93 11.62 -2.45 49.74
N PRO A 94 11.73 -1.16 49.38
CA PRO A 94 12.60 -0.68 48.29
C PRO A 94 14.05 -1.17 48.41
N ILE A 95 14.61 -1.25 49.62
CA ILE A 95 15.97 -1.74 49.85
C ILE A 95 16.06 -3.23 49.49
N VAL A 96 15.08 -4.03 49.91
CA VAL A 96 15.06 -5.47 49.71
C VAL A 96 14.97 -5.82 48.22
N GLN A 97 14.21 -5.06 47.43
CA GLN A 97 14.10 -5.27 45.98
C GLN A 97 15.46 -5.26 45.26
N ALA A 98 16.35 -4.33 45.60
CA ALA A 98 17.68 -4.25 45.00
C ALA A 98 18.53 -5.50 45.30
N TYR A 99 18.45 -6.02 46.53
CA TYR A 99 19.19 -7.22 46.93
C TYR A 99 18.56 -8.52 46.40
N LEU A 100 17.25 -8.54 46.16
CA LEU A 100 16.59 -9.66 45.47
C LEU A 100 17.12 -9.80 44.03
N VAL A 101 17.32 -8.68 43.32
CA VAL A 101 17.95 -8.69 41.99
C VAL A 101 19.40 -9.19 42.08
N GLU A 102 20.17 -8.78 43.09
CA GLU A 102 21.54 -9.27 43.30
C GLU A 102 21.62 -10.79 43.54
N LEU A 103 20.56 -11.41 44.09
CA LEU A 103 20.47 -12.86 44.31
C LEU A 103 20.00 -13.63 43.06
N LEU A 104 19.41 -12.96 42.07
CA LEU A 104 18.83 -13.61 40.89
C LEU A 104 19.80 -14.54 40.14
N PRO A 105 21.07 -14.18 39.90
CA PRO A 105 22.02 -15.10 39.25
C PRO A 105 22.26 -16.40 40.03
N ASN A 106 22.25 -16.32 41.36
CA ASN A 106 22.42 -17.50 42.21
C ASN A 106 21.16 -18.40 42.17
N VAL A 107 19.98 -17.79 42.11
CA VAL A 107 18.69 -18.49 42.00
C VAL A 107 18.54 -19.16 40.64
N LEU A 108 18.86 -18.47 39.54
CA LEU A 108 18.85 -19.02 38.18
C LEU A 108 19.77 -20.24 38.07
N ALA A 109 21.00 -20.13 38.57
CA ALA A 109 21.94 -21.26 38.60
C ALA A 109 21.40 -22.46 39.42
N ALA A 110 20.60 -22.20 40.47
CA ALA A 110 19.98 -23.25 41.28
C ALA A 110 18.85 -24.01 40.56
N VAL A 111 18.28 -23.46 39.48
CA VAL A 111 17.36 -24.20 38.59
C VAL A 111 18.05 -25.40 37.93
N GLY A 112 19.37 -25.30 37.72
CA GLY A 112 20.21 -26.38 37.22
C GLY A 112 20.52 -27.51 38.21
N ASP A 113 19.95 -27.47 39.42
CA ASP A 113 20.22 -28.46 40.47
C ASP A 113 19.75 -29.88 40.07
N LYS A 114 20.41 -30.90 40.64
CA LYS A 114 20.05 -32.31 40.44
C LYS A 114 18.79 -32.69 41.20
N MET A 115 18.50 -32.03 42.32
CA MET A 115 17.32 -32.28 43.13
C MET A 115 16.11 -31.53 42.57
N VAL A 116 15.08 -32.29 42.17
CA VAL A 116 13.84 -31.74 41.61
C VAL A 116 13.18 -30.73 42.55
N PRO A 117 13.08 -30.94 43.88
CA PRO A 117 12.50 -29.95 44.78
C PRO A 117 13.24 -28.60 44.78
N VAL A 118 14.58 -28.62 44.74
CA VAL A 118 15.41 -27.40 44.65
C VAL A 118 15.14 -26.67 43.35
N LYS A 119 15.09 -27.41 42.23
CA LYS A 119 14.80 -26.84 40.91
C LYS A 119 13.45 -26.14 40.87
N VAL A 120 12.40 -26.77 41.41
CA VAL A 120 11.04 -26.19 41.43
C VAL A 120 11.00 -24.95 42.31
N ALA A 121 11.62 -24.99 43.49
CA ALA A 121 11.69 -23.84 44.38
C ALA A 121 12.50 -22.69 43.76
N ALA A 122 13.61 -22.98 43.08
CA ALA A 122 14.43 -21.99 42.40
C ALA A 122 13.69 -21.32 41.22
N GLN A 123 12.92 -22.09 40.45
CA GLN A 123 12.09 -21.56 39.37
C GLN A 123 11.00 -20.62 39.91
N ASP A 124 10.30 -21.01 40.98
CA ASP A 124 9.32 -20.16 41.64
C ASP A 124 9.97 -18.88 42.20
N ALA A 125 11.14 -18.99 42.82
CA ALA A 125 11.89 -17.83 43.33
C ALA A 125 12.31 -16.86 42.21
N ALA A 126 12.86 -17.36 41.10
CA ALA A 126 13.27 -16.51 39.96
C ALA A 126 12.09 -15.74 39.36
N LEU A 127 10.95 -16.43 39.16
CA LEU A 127 9.73 -15.80 38.66
C LEU A 127 9.16 -14.78 39.65
N SER A 128 9.28 -15.05 40.94
CA SER A 128 8.80 -14.15 41.99
C SER A 128 9.64 -12.89 42.09
N ILE A 129 10.98 -13.00 42.03
CA ILE A 129 11.88 -11.83 41.97
C ILE A 129 11.51 -10.96 40.76
N THR A 130 11.35 -11.60 39.60
CA THR A 130 11.03 -10.91 38.34
C THR A 130 9.71 -10.14 38.40
N LYS A 131 8.71 -10.64 39.14
CA LYS A 131 7.40 -9.97 39.31
C LYS A 131 7.37 -8.93 40.45
N ALA A 132 8.33 -8.98 41.36
CA ALA A 132 8.35 -8.14 42.56
C ALA A 132 9.09 -6.80 42.36
N ILE A 133 9.84 -6.64 41.27
CA ILE A 133 10.59 -5.41 41.01
C ILE A 133 9.67 -4.25 40.63
N ASN A 134 10.15 -3.03 40.86
CA ASN A 134 9.58 -1.84 40.23
C ASN A 134 9.60 -2.00 38.70
N ALA A 135 8.51 -1.62 38.03
CA ALA A 135 8.40 -1.69 36.57
C ALA A 135 9.55 -0.95 35.85
N ASN A 136 9.99 0.19 36.37
CA ASN A 136 11.11 0.96 35.81
C ASN A 136 12.49 0.35 36.09
N ALA A 137 12.56 -0.73 36.87
CA ALA A 137 13.80 -1.44 37.16
C ALA A 137 14.04 -2.65 36.24
N VAL A 138 13.25 -2.83 35.17
CA VAL A 138 13.45 -3.90 34.18
C VAL A 138 14.89 -3.95 33.68
N LYS A 139 15.50 -2.77 33.45
CA LYS A 139 16.91 -2.62 33.02
C LYS A 139 17.91 -3.32 33.95
N ALA A 140 17.60 -3.47 35.24
CA ALA A 140 18.45 -4.17 36.20
C ALA A 140 18.48 -5.69 36.01
N LEU A 141 17.42 -6.28 35.44
CA LEU A 141 17.30 -7.72 35.27
C LEU A 141 17.95 -8.23 33.98
N ILE A 142 17.91 -7.43 32.91
CA ILE A 142 18.36 -7.82 31.57
C ILE A 142 19.80 -8.38 31.56
N PRO A 143 20.81 -7.75 32.21
CA PRO A 143 22.18 -8.27 32.21
C PRO A 143 22.30 -9.69 32.80
N HIS A 144 21.46 -10.02 33.78
CA HIS A 144 21.44 -11.34 34.41
C HIS A 144 20.88 -12.40 33.46
N PHE A 145 19.79 -12.11 32.74
CA PHE A 145 19.24 -13.02 31.72
C PHE A 145 20.19 -13.22 30.54
N VAL A 146 20.83 -12.13 30.07
CA VAL A 146 21.84 -12.19 29.00
C VAL A 146 22.99 -13.12 29.40
N TYR A 147 23.51 -12.96 30.62
CA TYR A 147 24.58 -13.80 31.13
C TYR A 147 24.12 -15.26 31.28
N SER A 148 22.94 -15.50 31.83
CA SER A 148 22.40 -16.84 32.06
C SER A 148 22.15 -17.59 30.75
N ILE A 149 21.39 -17.04 29.80
CA ILE A 149 21.08 -17.70 28.52
C ILE A 149 22.36 -18.09 27.75
N ARG A 150 23.40 -17.24 27.79
CA ARG A 150 24.67 -17.47 27.07
C ARG A 150 25.58 -18.49 27.77
N ASN A 151 25.62 -18.49 29.11
CA ASN A 151 26.62 -19.27 29.86
C ASN A 151 26.04 -20.50 30.59
N ALA A 152 24.72 -20.58 30.74
CA ALA A 152 24.04 -21.67 31.42
C ALA A 152 24.37 -23.02 30.78
N GLN A 153 24.88 -23.93 31.60
CA GLN A 153 25.26 -25.29 31.18
C GLN A 153 24.05 -26.23 31.11
N LYS A 154 22.92 -25.84 31.73
CA LYS A 154 21.73 -26.67 31.87
C LYS A 154 20.54 -25.99 31.21
N TRP A 155 19.89 -26.69 30.29
CA TRP A 155 18.72 -26.17 29.56
C TRP A 155 17.54 -25.72 30.45
N PRO A 156 17.28 -26.28 31.67
CA PRO A 156 16.18 -25.78 32.49
C PRO A 156 16.39 -24.35 33.01
N GLU A 157 17.64 -23.94 33.25
CA GLU A 157 17.98 -22.56 33.63
C GLU A 157 17.60 -21.59 32.51
N LYS A 158 18.00 -21.91 31.26
CA LYS A 158 17.59 -21.15 30.06
C LYS A 158 16.08 -21.09 29.87
N MET A 159 15.36 -22.16 30.20
CA MET A 159 13.90 -22.15 30.13
C MET A 159 13.28 -21.21 31.16
N THR A 160 13.81 -21.20 32.39
CA THR A 160 13.36 -20.26 33.42
C THR A 160 13.68 -18.81 33.04
N ASP A 161 14.84 -18.54 32.42
CA ASP A 161 15.14 -17.20 31.90
C ASP A 161 14.07 -16.73 30.90
N LEU A 162 13.71 -17.59 29.95
CA LEU A 162 12.67 -17.30 28.96
C LEU A 162 11.31 -17.07 29.63
N GLU A 163 10.95 -17.85 30.66
CA GLU A 163 9.73 -17.63 31.43
C GLU A 163 9.76 -16.30 32.23
N CYS A 164 10.93 -15.89 32.74
CA CYS A 164 11.08 -14.60 33.40
C CYS A 164 10.92 -13.44 32.40
N ILE A 165 11.48 -13.55 31.19
CA ILE A 165 11.29 -12.55 30.13
C ILE A 165 9.81 -12.43 29.76
N GLU A 166 9.08 -13.55 29.64
CA GLU A 166 7.63 -13.52 29.40
C GLU A 166 6.87 -12.87 30.56
N ALA A 167 7.28 -13.13 31.81
CA ALA A 167 6.67 -12.52 32.98
C ALA A 167 6.87 -10.99 33.00
N LEU A 168 8.00 -10.47 32.53
CA LEU A 168 8.24 -9.03 32.39
C LEU A 168 7.37 -8.39 31.30
N ALA A 169 7.24 -9.06 30.16
CA ALA A 169 6.36 -8.61 29.09
C ALA A 169 4.89 -8.51 29.57
N GLU A 170 4.48 -9.34 30.52
CA GLU A 170 3.14 -9.30 31.12
C GLU A 170 3.01 -8.28 32.27
N SER A 171 4.02 -8.16 33.14
CA SER A 171 3.95 -7.30 34.32
C SER A 171 4.26 -5.82 34.05
N SER A 172 5.19 -5.56 33.12
CA SER A 172 5.72 -4.22 32.82
C SER A 172 5.88 -4.03 31.29
N PRO A 173 4.78 -4.07 30.52
CA PRO A 173 4.85 -4.10 29.05
C PRO A 173 5.48 -2.85 28.43
N ALA A 174 5.23 -1.65 28.99
CA ALA A 174 5.75 -0.40 28.44
C ALA A 174 7.29 -0.33 28.55
N GLN A 175 7.81 -0.57 29.76
CA GLN A 175 9.25 -0.58 30.04
C GLN A 175 9.95 -1.72 29.30
N THR A 176 9.37 -2.92 29.33
CA THR A 176 9.92 -4.08 28.59
C THR A 176 9.94 -3.81 27.08
N GLY A 177 9.00 -3.02 26.56
CA GLY A 177 8.96 -2.56 25.16
C GLY A 177 10.21 -1.80 24.73
N LEU A 178 10.74 -0.93 25.59
CA LEU A 178 12.00 -0.21 25.34
C LEU A 178 13.24 -1.11 25.40
N ARG A 179 13.12 -2.30 25.98
CA ARG A 179 14.19 -3.30 26.10
C ARG A 179 14.11 -4.40 25.04
N VAL A 180 13.15 -4.33 24.12
CA VAL A 180 13.07 -5.23 22.96
C VAL A 180 14.40 -5.30 22.17
N PRO A 181 15.15 -4.20 21.94
CA PRO A 181 16.45 -4.25 21.27
C PRO A 181 17.49 -5.14 21.98
N ASP A 182 17.44 -5.23 23.31
CA ASP A 182 18.32 -6.09 24.11
C ASP A 182 17.81 -7.53 24.15
N LEU A 183 16.49 -7.71 24.15
CA LEU A 183 15.81 -9.01 24.26
C LEU A 183 15.83 -9.80 22.95
N ILE A 184 15.65 -9.16 21.78
CA ILE A 184 15.59 -9.87 20.49
C ILE A 184 16.87 -10.68 20.22
N PRO A 185 18.10 -10.13 20.38
CA PRO A 185 19.32 -10.90 20.15
C PRO A 185 19.42 -12.14 21.05
N ILE A 186 19.11 -12.02 22.34
CA ILE A 186 19.24 -13.14 23.29
C ILE A 186 18.19 -14.23 23.06
N VAL A 187 16.93 -13.84 22.78
CA VAL A 187 15.87 -14.82 22.49
C VAL A 187 16.14 -15.47 21.13
N SER A 188 16.63 -14.71 20.15
CA SER A 188 17.09 -15.26 18.87
C SER A 188 18.20 -16.29 19.06
N GLU A 189 19.22 -16.02 19.89
CA GLU A 189 20.27 -17.01 20.21
C GLU A 189 19.66 -18.31 20.80
N ALA A 190 18.68 -18.18 21.70
CA ALA A 190 17.98 -19.32 22.31
C ALA A 190 17.11 -20.12 21.31
N MET A 191 16.56 -19.48 20.27
CA MET A 191 15.82 -20.18 19.20
C MET A 191 16.70 -21.15 18.40
N TRP A 192 18.02 -20.99 18.45
CA TRP A 192 19.00 -21.86 17.80
C TRP A 192 19.64 -22.88 18.76
N ASP A 193 19.18 -22.97 20.02
CA ASP A 193 19.72 -23.91 21.00
C ASP A 193 19.57 -25.37 20.56
N THR A 194 20.54 -26.22 20.84
CA THR A 194 20.50 -27.65 20.46
C THR A 194 19.31 -28.43 21.03
N LYS A 195 18.71 -27.97 22.14
CA LYS A 195 17.60 -28.65 22.83
C LYS A 195 16.24 -28.23 22.25
N PRO A 196 15.42 -29.16 21.70
CA PRO A 196 14.13 -28.81 21.08
C PRO A 196 13.15 -28.08 22.00
N GLU A 197 13.15 -28.41 23.29
CA GLU A 197 12.30 -27.78 24.30
C GLU A 197 12.64 -26.28 24.47
N VAL A 198 13.93 -25.94 24.46
CA VAL A 198 14.41 -24.55 24.54
C VAL A 198 14.03 -23.81 23.26
N LYS A 199 14.24 -24.41 22.07
CA LYS A 199 13.83 -23.80 20.80
C LYS A 199 12.34 -23.45 20.78
N LYS A 200 11.49 -24.39 21.20
CA LYS A 200 10.04 -24.20 21.22
C LYS A 200 9.64 -23.09 22.20
N LYS A 201 10.24 -23.07 23.39
CA LYS A 201 9.98 -22.01 24.38
C LYS A 201 10.46 -20.66 23.87
N ALA A 202 11.68 -20.57 23.36
CA ALA A 202 12.25 -19.33 22.83
C ALA A 202 11.44 -18.76 21.65
N TYR A 203 10.88 -19.62 20.80
CA TYR A 203 9.97 -19.18 19.72
C TYR A 203 8.71 -18.51 20.30
N GLY A 204 8.06 -19.11 21.30
CA GLY A 204 6.90 -18.49 21.96
C GLY A 204 7.25 -17.23 22.75
N THR A 205 8.42 -17.19 23.39
CA THR A 205 8.92 -15.99 24.05
C THR A 205 9.19 -14.87 23.05
N MET A 206 9.73 -15.19 21.86
CA MET A 206 9.93 -14.21 20.78
C MET A 206 8.59 -13.61 20.32
N GLU A 207 7.53 -14.40 20.22
CA GLU A 207 6.18 -13.89 19.90
C GLU A 207 5.71 -12.87 20.95
N LYS A 208 5.85 -13.18 22.25
CA LYS A 208 5.49 -12.25 23.33
C LYS A 208 6.34 -10.98 23.34
N VAL A 209 7.65 -11.09 23.11
CA VAL A 209 8.55 -9.92 23.03
C VAL A 209 8.18 -9.04 21.82
N CYS A 210 7.88 -9.65 20.67
CA CYS A 210 7.50 -8.89 19.48
C CYS A 210 6.12 -8.24 19.60
N GLN A 211 5.21 -8.77 20.42
CA GLN A 211 3.92 -8.12 20.72
C GLN A 211 4.07 -6.77 21.42
N LEU A 212 5.22 -6.50 22.05
CA LEU A 212 5.52 -5.20 22.65
C LEU A 212 5.91 -4.14 21.63
N ILE A 213 6.15 -4.52 20.36
CA ILE A 213 6.50 -3.58 19.30
C ILE A 213 5.24 -2.85 18.83
N SER A 214 5.09 -1.60 19.24
CA SER A 214 4.02 -0.72 18.78
C SER A 214 4.35 -0.11 17.41
N ASN A 215 4.14 -0.89 16.33
CA ASN A 215 4.25 -0.37 14.97
C ASN A 215 3.26 -1.10 14.03
N ARG A 216 2.22 -0.37 13.61
CA ARG A 216 1.12 -0.92 12.79
C ARG A 216 1.56 -1.36 11.39
N ASP A 217 2.64 -0.79 10.86
CA ASP A 217 3.12 -1.11 9.51
C ASP A 217 3.70 -2.51 9.43
N ILE A 218 4.36 -2.96 10.51
CA ILE A 218 5.02 -4.26 10.58
C ILE A 218 4.24 -5.33 11.35
N GLU A 219 3.19 -4.95 12.10
CA GLU A 219 2.41 -5.84 12.97
C GLU A 219 1.98 -7.14 12.27
N ARG A 220 1.36 -7.01 11.07
CA ARG A 220 0.91 -8.15 10.26
C ARG A 220 2.06 -9.06 9.77
N PHE A 221 3.29 -8.55 9.75
CA PHE A 221 4.48 -9.26 9.29
C PHE A 221 5.30 -9.86 10.43
N ILE A 222 5.03 -9.50 11.69
CA ILE A 222 5.75 -10.03 12.86
C ILE A 222 5.87 -11.56 12.83
N PRO A 223 4.79 -12.35 12.57
CA PRO A 223 4.91 -13.80 12.51
C PRO A 223 5.89 -14.28 11.42
N GLU A 224 5.95 -13.61 10.29
CA GLU A 224 6.84 -13.97 9.19
C GLU A 224 8.29 -13.51 9.44
N LEU A 225 8.47 -12.38 10.13
CA LEU A 225 9.76 -11.91 10.64
C LEU A 225 10.37 -12.92 11.63
N ILE A 226 9.58 -13.41 12.58
CA ILE A 226 10.01 -14.44 13.55
C ILE A 226 10.38 -15.75 12.83
N LYS A 227 9.59 -16.16 11.83
CA LYS A 227 9.94 -17.33 11.00
C LYS A 227 11.27 -17.13 10.28
N CYS A 228 11.57 -15.94 9.78
CA CYS A 228 12.86 -15.65 9.13
C CYS A 228 14.04 -15.74 10.11
N ILE A 229 13.84 -15.32 11.36
CA ILE A 229 14.86 -15.48 12.42
C ILE A 229 15.15 -16.97 12.64
N ALA A 230 14.10 -17.80 12.70
CA ALA A 230 14.21 -19.25 12.87
C ALA A 230 14.73 -19.99 11.62
N LYS A 231 14.35 -19.52 10.42
CA LYS A 231 14.62 -20.14 9.11
C LYS A 231 15.05 -19.08 8.09
N PRO A 232 16.36 -18.89 7.88
CA PRO A 232 16.89 -17.90 6.95
C PRO A 232 16.46 -18.10 5.49
N GLU A 233 16.03 -19.32 5.10
CA GLU A 233 15.55 -19.63 3.74
C GLU A 233 14.32 -18.81 3.32
N ASN A 234 13.54 -18.28 4.28
CA ASN A 234 12.35 -17.47 4.02
C ASN A 234 12.66 -16.00 3.74
N VAL A 235 13.92 -15.56 3.86
CA VAL A 235 14.31 -14.15 3.70
C VAL A 235 13.87 -13.55 2.35
N PRO A 236 14.07 -14.21 1.20
CA PRO A 236 13.66 -13.64 -0.10
C PRO A 236 12.16 -13.32 -0.17
N GLU A 237 11.31 -14.24 0.28
CA GLU A 237 9.85 -14.05 0.24
C GLU A 237 9.41 -12.94 1.19
N THR A 238 9.96 -12.90 2.40
CA THR A 238 9.62 -11.87 3.40
C THR A 238 10.07 -10.47 2.96
N VAL A 239 11.25 -10.36 2.33
CA VAL A 239 11.70 -9.10 1.72
C VAL A 239 10.79 -8.71 0.56
N HIS A 240 10.28 -9.67 -0.22
CA HIS A 240 9.29 -9.38 -1.27
C HIS A 240 7.99 -8.81 -0.71
N LEU A 241 7.45 -9.40 0.36
CA LEU A 241 6.23 -8.98 1.03
C LEU A 241 6.38 -7.60 1.67
N LEU A 242 7.49 -7.36 2.36
CA LEU A 242 7.78 -6.08 3.00
C LEU A 242 8.10 -4.96 2.01
N GLY A 243 8.65 -5.28 0.84
CA GLY A 243 8.95 -4.28 -0.18
C GLY A 243 7.71 -3.53 -0.71
N ALA A 244 6.52 -4.10 -0.54
CA ALA A 244 5.24 -3.46 -0.88
C ALA A 244 4.58 -2.76 0.32
N THR A 245 5.25 -2.70 1.47
CA THR A 245 4.73 -2.11 2.71
C THR A 245 5.11 -0.64 2.81
N THR A 246 4.15 0.16 3.24
CA THR A 246 4.30 1.57 3.50
C THR A 246 4.69 1.66 4.93
N PHE A 247 5.86 2.21 5.19
CA PHE A 247 6.16 2.71 6.51
C PHE A 247 5.50 4.09 6.63
N VAL A 248 4.68 4.24 7.65
CA VAL A 248 3.90 5.43 8.02
C VAL A 248 4.28 5.85 9.44
N THR A 249 4.32 4.87 10.34
CA THR A 249 4.57 5.04 11.76
C THR A 249 6.05 5.35 11.96
N ASP A 250 6.33 6.23 12.93
CA ASP A 250 7.71 6.54 13.30
C ASP A 250 8.44 5.27 13.70
N VAL A 251 9.70 5.19 13.28
CA VAL A 251 10.49 3.98 13.44
C VAL A 251 11.35 4.13 14.69
N HIS A 252 10.91 3.47 15.76
CA HIS A 252 11.62 3.39 17.04
C HIS A 252 12.57 2.19 17.10
N GLU A 253 13.42 2.15 18.14
CA GLU A 253 14.44 1.10 18.31
C GLU A 253 13.87 -0.33 18.29
N PRO A 254 12.71 -0.64 18.94
CA PRO A 254 12.12 -1.98 18.89
C PRO A 254 11.78 -2.46 17.47
N THR A 255 11.32 -1.55 16.61
CA THR A 255 11.03 -1.82 15.20
C THR A 255 12.31 -2.13 14.42
N LEU A 256 13.38 -1.36 14.65
CA LEU A 256 14.68 -1.64 14.01
C LEU A 256 15.29 -2.95 14.50
N ALA A 257 15.11 -3.30 15.77
CA ALA A 257 15.66 -4.53 16.35
C ALA A 257 15.17 -5.79 15.64
N ILE A 258 13.91 -5.83 15.19
CA ILE A 258 13.36 -6.96 14.43
C ILE A 258 13.61 -6.84 12.91
N MET A 259 13.61 -5.63 12.35
CA MET A 259 13.74 -5.40 10.91
C MET A 259 15.19 -5.51 10.42
N VAL A 260 16.16 -4.94 11.15
CA VAL A 260 17.55 -4.87 10.72
C VAL A 260 18.18 -6.25 10.48
N PRO A 261 17.97 -7.29 11.32
CA PRO A 261 18.50 -8.63 11.05
C PRO A 261 17.98 -9.23 9.74
N LEU A 262 16.72 -8.97 9.37
CA LEU A 262 16.17 -9.39 8.08
C LEU A 262 16.85 -8.63 6.93
N LEU A 263 16.92 -7.30 7.04
CA LEU A 263 17.47 -6.43 5.99
C LEU A 263 18.95 -6.69 5.76
N GLU A 264 19.72 -6.93 6.82
CA GLU A 264 21.12 -7.33 6.73
C GLU A 264 21.27 -8.63 5.93
N ARG A 265 20.41 -9.64 6.19
CA ARG A 265 20.40 -10.89 5.42
C ARG A 265 19.95 -10.66 3.96
N GLY A 266 18.92 -9.86 3.74
CA GLY A 266 18.43 -9.51 2.40
C GLY A 266 19.45 -8.74 1.55
N LEU A 267 20.28 -7.89 2.16
CA LEU A 267 21.38 -7.21 1.47
C LEU A 267 22.54 -8.16 1.10
N LYS A 268 22.69 -9.27 1.84
CA LYS A 268 23.69 -10.33 1.57
C LYS A 268 23.18 -11.42 0.62
N GLU A 269 21.92 -11.40 0.21
CA GLU A 269 21.34 -12.42 -0.65
C GLU A 269 21.97 -12.48 -2.05
N ARG A 270 21.81 -13.60 -2.75
CA ARG A 270 22.42 -13.77 -4.09
C ARG A 270 21.67 -13.02 -5.18
N GLU A 271 20.36 -12.95 -5.07
CA GLU A 271 19.50 -12.34 -6.10
C GLU A 271 19.54 -10.81 -6.05
N THR A 272 19.85 -10.19 -7.18
CA THR A 272 19.93 -8.71 -7.30
C THR A 272 18.59 -8.03 -6.98
N ALA A 273 17.47 -8.66 -7.34
CA ALA A 273 16.13 -8.15 -7.04
C ALA A 273 15.88 -8.06 -5.53
N ILE A 274 16.37 -9.02 -4.74
CA ILE A 274 16.23 -9.03 -3.27
C ILE A 274 17.11 -7.96 -2.64
N LYS A 275 18.37 -7.85 -3.08
CA LYS A 275 19.28 -6.78 -2.62
C LYS A 275 18.69 -5.39 -2.86
N ARG A 276 18.14 -5.16 -4.06
CA ARG A 276 17.44 -3.91 -4.42
C ARG A 276 16.27 -3.66 -3.47
N LYS A 277 15.39 -4.64 -3.27
CA LYS A 277 14.23 -4.49 -2.38
C LYS A 277 14.63 -4.25 -0.93
N ALA A 278 15.64 -4.94 -0.42
CA ALA A 278 16.18 -4.72 0.92
C ALA A 278 16.70 -3.27 1.06
N ALA A 279 17.41 -2.75 0.06
CA ALA A 279 17.85 -1.35 0.05
C ALA A 279 16.68 -0.35 0.02
N VAL A 280 15.63 -0.61 -0.74
CA VAL A 280 14.40 0.21 -0.76
C VAL A 280 13.70 0.20 0.59
N ILE A 281 13.62 -0.95 1.26
CA ILE A 281 13.03 -1.04 2.60
C ILE A 281 13.88 -0.25 3.61
N VAL A 282 15.21 -0.38 3.56
CA VAL A 282 16.12 0.42 4.41
C VAL A 282 15.89 1.92 4.17
N ASP A 283 15.82 2.36 2.91
CA ASP A 283 15.57 3.76 2.56
C ASP A 283 14.24 4.28 3.10
N ASN A 284 13.14 3.55 2.84
CA ASN A 284 11.80 3.98 3.24
C ASN A 284 11.61 3.97 4.76
N MET A 285 12.12 2.95 5.45
CA MET A 285 12.01 2.81 6.89
C MET A 285 12.88 3.85 7.61
N CYS A 286 14.14 4.00 7.23
CA CYS A 286 15.06 4.90 7.95
C CYS A 286 14.72 6.39 7.75
N LYS A 287 13.97 6.77 6.70
CA LYS A 287 13.44 8.14 6.55
C LYS A 287 12.51 8.58 7.69
N LEU A 288 11.93 7.62 8.42
CA LEU A 288 10.97 7.84 9.51
C LEU A 288 11.62 7.72 10.89
N VAL A 289 12.95 7.71 10.96
CA VAL A 289 13.68 7.78 12.22
C VAL A 289 13.96 9.25 12.53
N GLU A 290 13.44 9.74 13.65
CA GLU A 290 13.57 11.15 14.05
C GLU A 290 14.87 11.44 14.79
N ASP A 291 15.31 10.50 15.62
CA ASP A 291 16.47 10.66 16.49
C ASP A 291 17.64 9.85 15.92
N PRO A 292 18.76 10.51 15.54
CA PRO A 292 19.94 9.83 15.01
C PRO A 292 20.50 8.74 15.94
N ASN A 293 20.28 8.86 17.26
CA ASN A 293 20.74 7.86 18.23
C ASN A 293 20.07 6.49 18.02
N ILE A 294 18.80 6.48 17.63
CA ILE A 294 18.02 5.25 17.39
C ILE A 294 18.67 4.41 16.28
N VAL A 295 19.09 5.04 15.18
CA VAL A 295 19.69 4.32 14.06
C VAL A 295 21.18 4.02 14.28
N ALA A 296 21.86 4.77 15.16
CA ALA A 296 23.31 4.69 15.37
C ALA A 296 23.80 3.26 15.66
N SER A 297 23.10 2.55 16.54
CA SER A 297 23.40 1.15 16.92
C SER A 297 23.27 0.14 15.76
N PHE A 298 22.55 0.50 14.69
CA PHE A 298 22.29 -0.37 13.54
C PHE A 298 23.10 0.00 12.29
N LEU A 299 23.64 1.22 12.21
CA LEU A 299 24.49 1.67 11.09
C LEU A 299 25.67 0.73 10.79
N PRO A 300 26.39 0.18 11.81
CA PRO A 300 27.49 -0.76 11.55
C PRO A 300 27.06 -2.05 10.83
N LYS A 301 25.77 -2.43 10.90
CA LYS A 301 25.25 -3.63 10.24
C LYS A 301 24.81 -3.36 8.80
N LEU A 302 24.20 -2.19 8.54
CA LEU A 302 23.61 -1.87 7.23
C LEU A 302 24.57 -1.18 6.26
N MET A 303 25.32 -0.17 6.72
CA MET A 303 26.16 0.65 5.83
C MET A 303 27.23 -0.14 5.07
N PRO A 304 27.97 -1.09 5.69
CA PRO A 304 28.97 -1.86 4.95
C PRO A 304 28.36 -2.66 3.80
N GLN A 305 27.17 -3.24 4.01
CA GLN A 305 26.47 -4.05 3.03
C GLN A 305 25.95 -3.21 1.85
N LEU A 306 25.44 -2.00 2.13
CA LEU A 306 25.01 -1.08 1.08
C LEU A 306 26.19 -0.54 0.26
N ASN A 307 27.32 -0.22 0.90
CA ASN A 307 28.54 0.20 0.19
C ASN A 307 29.09 -0.90 -0.73
N GLU A 308 29.11 -2.15 -0.24
CA GLU A 308 29.51 -3.31 -1.03
C GLU A 308 28.59 -3.52 -2.23
N ASN A 309 27.27 -3.49 -2.00
CA ASN A 309 26.28 -3.64 -3.06
C ASN A 309 26.34 -2.50 -4.09
N TYR A 310 26.56 -1.26 -3.66
CA TYR A 310 26.69 -0.11 -4.57
C TYR A 310 27.89 -0.27 -5.52
N SER A 311 28.98 -0.87 -5.03
CA SER A 311 30.20 -1.10 -5.81
C SER A 311 30.09 -2.31 -6.75
N ASN A 312 29.36 -3.36 -6.35
CA ASN A 312 29.35 -4.66 -7.02
C ASN A 312 28.14 -4.91 -7.93
N LEU A 313 27.02 -4.21 -7.75
CA LEU A 313 25.82 -4.42 -8.55
C LEU A 313 25.99 -3.91 -9.98
N ALA A 314 25.78 -4.80 -10.96
CA ALA A 314 25.85 -4.47 -12.38
C ALA A 314 24.61 -3.72 -12.89
N ASP A 315 23.43 -4.03 -12.33
CA ASP A 315 22.17 -3.38 -12.70
C ASP A 315 22.16 -1.91 -12.24
N PRO A 316 22.05 -0.92 -13.16
CA PRO A 316 22.07 0.49 -12.82
C PRO A 316 20.97 0.91 -11.85
N GLU A 317 19.77 0.34 -11.99
CA GLU A 317 18.62 0.66 -11.13
C GLU A 317 18.85 0.16 -9.70
N ALA A 318 19.24 -1.11 -9.52
CA ALA A 318 19.55 -1.65 -8.21
C ALA A 318 20.67 -0.88 -7.51
N ARG A 319 21.68 -0.44 -8.26
CA ARG A 319 22.76 0.41 -7.74
C ARG A 319 22.27 1.78 -7.31
N GLU A 320 21.38 2.42 -8.09
CA GLU A 320 20.77 3.70 -7.71
C GLU A 320 19.96 3.59 -6.41
N LYS A 321 19.11 2.57 -6.28
CA LYS A 321 18.32 2.34 -5.05
C LYS A 321 19.21 2.05 -3.85
N THR A 322 20.30 1.30 -4.04
CA THR A 322 21.29 1.06 -2.99
C THR A 322 21.95 2.37 -2.54
N LYS A 323 22.28 3.26 -3.48
CA LYS A 323 22.81 4.58 -3.18
C LYS A 323 21.81 5.44 -2.41
N GLN A 324 20.55 5.46 -2.83
CA GLN A 324 19.49 6.20 -2.12
C GLN A 324 19.35 5.76 -0.66
N GLY A 325 19.33 4.45 -0.41
CA GLY A 325 19.30 3.92 0.96
C GLY A 325 20.55 4.29 1.77
N LEU A 326 21.73 4.29 1.15
CA LEU A 326 22.98 4.73 1.79
C LEU A 326 22.94 6.23 2.15
N ASP A 327 22.52 7.09 1.21
CA ASP A 327 22.43 8.53 1.41
C ASP A 327 21.43 8.88 2.52
N THR A 328 20.30 8.16 2.59
CA THR A 328 19.34 8.28 3.68
C THR A 328 19.95 7.90 5.02
N LEU A 329 20.66 6.77 5.12
CA LEU A 329 21.32 6.36 6.37
C LEU A 329 22.39 7.34 6.82
N VAL A 330 23.17 7.90 5.90
CA VAL A 330 24.18 8.93 6.19
C VAL A 330 23.52 10.18 6.78
N ARG A 331 22.41 10.63 6.18
CA ARG A 331 21.66 11.81 6.63
C ARG A 331 21.00 11.59 7.99
N VAL A 332 20.20 10.52 8.11
CA VAL A 332 19.41 10.21 9.31
C VAL A 332 20.33 9.86 10.48
N GLY A 333 21.37 9.09 10.19
CA GLY A 333 22.40 8.72 11.15
C GLY A 333 23.40 9.82 11.49
N ASN A 334 23.23 11.05 10.96
CA ASN A 334 24.16 12.18 11.16
C ASN A 334 25.64 11.80 10.98
N VAL A 335 25.92 10.94 9.99
CA VAL A 335 27.25 10.41 9.71
C VAL A 335 28.08 11.51 9.04
N LYS A 336 29.17 11.93 9.69
CA LYS A 336 30.07 12.97 9.18
C LYS A 336 31.38 12.34 8.71
N ASP A 337 31.79 12.62 7.47
CA ASP A 337 33.02 12.10 6.87
C ASP A 337 33.15 10.57 6.92
N GLY A 338 32.01 9.85 6.82
CA GLY A 338 31.95 8.39 6.91
C GLY A 338 32.13 7.82 8.32
N LYS A 339 32.23 8.67 9.36
CA LYS A 339 32.27 8.25 10.75
C LYS A 339 30.85 8.19 11.34
N ILE A 340 30.50 7.00 11.81
CA ILE A 340 29.26 6.72 12.52
C ILE A 340 29.34 7.44 13.88
N PRO A 341 28.35 8.29 14.25
CA PRO A 341 28.32 8.88 15.58
C PRO A 341 28.16 7.81 16.64
N GLU A 342 28.81 8.02 17.79
CA GLU A 342 28.66 7.14 18.94
C GLU A 342 27.23 7.27 19.48
N ALA A 343 26.59 6.13 19.78
CA ALA A 343 25.26 6.13 20.35
C ALA A 343 25.28 6.81 21.73
N SER A 344 24.19 7.48 22.11
CA SER A 344 24.09 8.05 23.44
C SER A 344 24.14 6.96 24.52
N HIS A 345 24.95 7.21 25.55
CA HIS A 345 25.11 6.34 26.72
C HIS A 345 24.51 6.98 27.98
N ASP A 346 23.70 8.03 27.83
CA ASP A 346 23.20 8.80 28.97
C ASP A 346 22.26 8.01 29.89
N GLY A 347 21.51 7.07 29.33
CA GLY A 347 20.63 6.15 30.07
C GLY A 347 21.33 4.90 30.59
N ASP A 348 22.62 4.68 30.31
CA ASP A 348 23.32 3.48 30.77
C ASP A 348 23.43 3.44 32.29
N ILE A 349 23.31 2.24 32.86
CA ILE A 349 23.31 2.02 34.32
C ILE A 349 24.59 2.62 34.94
N GLU A 350 25.76 2.39 34.35
CA GLU A 350 27.02 2.92 34.88
C GLU A 350 27.13 4.46 34.76
N ALA A 351 26.56 5.06 33.70
CA ALA A 351 26.54 6.50 33.51
C ALA A 351 25.67 7.19 34.58
N VAL A 352 24.44 6.69 34.77
CA VAL A 352 23.53 7.20 35.80
C VAL A 352 24.06 6.92 37.21
N LYS A 353 24.67 5.75 37.44
CA LYS A 353 25.31 5.39 38.72
C LYS A 353 26.47 6.34 39.05
N GLY A 354 27.25 6.75 38.05
CA GLY A 354 28.28 7.79 38.19
C GLY A 354 27.68 9.13 38.63
N LYS A 355 26.65 9.61 37.90
CA LYS A 355 25.92 10.85 38.24
C LYS A 355 25.33 10.80 39.66
N LEU A 356 24.78 9.66 40.07
CA LEU A 356 24.25 9.42 41.42
C LEU A 356 25.33 9.45 42.49
N LYS A 357 26.48 8.81 42.27
CA LYS A 357 27.63 8.86 43.19
C LYS A 357 28.09 10.29 43.41
N ASP A 358 28.13 11.11 42.36
CA ASP A 358 28.51 12.52 42.47
C ASP A 358 27.50 13.32 43.29
N VAL A 359 26.19 13.07 43.10
CA VAL A 359 25.11 13.71 43.88
C VAL A 359 25.19 13.31 45.35
N LEU A 360 25.47 12.04 45.66
CA LEU A 360 25.60 11.53 47.03
C LEU A 360 26.91 11.95 47.72
N SER A 361 27.99 12.18 46.96
CA SER A 361 29.33 12.46 47.49
C SER A 361 29.42 13.75 48.30
N ALA A 362 28.48 14.68 48.12
CA ALA A 362 28.43 15.95 48.84
C ALA A 362 28.20 15.77 50.35
N ASN A 363 27.26 14.89 50.74
CA ASN A 363 26.80 14.76 52.13
C ASN A 363 26.74 13.30 52.66
N HIS A 364 26.84 12.27 51.80
CA HIS A 364 26.61 10.85 52.18
C HIS A 364 27.63 9.86 51.61
N LYS A 365 28.91 10.26 51.53
CA LYS A 365 29.98 9.46 50.92
C LYS A 365 30.16 8.06 51.54
N ASP A 366 29.96 7.93 52.85
CA ASP A 366 30.11 6.66 53.58
C ASP A 366 29.00 5.63 53.25
N ALA A 367 27.88 6.07 52.68
CA ALA A 367 26.77 5.19 52.30
C ALA A 367 27.00 4.47 50.96
N ILE A 368 27.84 5.02 50.08
CA ILE A 368 28.11 4.49 48.72
C ILE A 368 28.58 3.02 48.75
N PRO A 369 29.63 2.62 49.52
CA PRO A 369 30.06 1.23 49.55
C PRO A 369 29.08 0.29 50.28
N LYS A 370 28.25 0.82 51.19
CA LYS A 370 27.29 0.03 51.97
C LYS A 370 26.06 -0.37 51.14
N PHE A 371 25.64 0.48 50.21
CA PHE A 371 24.40 0.35 49.45
C PHE A 371 24.61 0.21 47.93
N ASP A 372 25.77 -0.30 47.46
CA ASP A 372 26.09 -0.34 46.02
C ASP A 372 25.04 -1.06 45.16
N ALA A 373 24.41 -2.12 45.67
CA ALA A 373 23.30 -2.80 45.01
C ALA A 373 22.08 -1.86 44.82
N VAL A 374 21.75 -1.07 45.84
CA VAL A 374 20.67 -0.08 45.78
C VAL A 374 21.02 1.06 44.82
N LEU A 375 22.28 1.52 44.80
CA LEU A 375 22.74 2.52 43.83
C LEU A 375 22.62 2.02 42.39
N THR A 376 22.96 0.75 42.14
CA THR A 376 22.81 0.11 40.83
C THR A 376 21.34 0.02 40.42
N TYR A 377 20.47 -0.30 41.38
CA TYR A 377 19.02 -0.38 41.15
C TYR A 377 18.41 1.00 40.86
N ILE A 378 18.78 2.04 41.62
CA ILE A 378 18.39 3.43 41.34
C ILE A 378 18.88 3.86 39.96
N ALA A 379 20.11 3.51 39.61
CA ALA A 379 20.68 3.86 38.32
C ALA A 379 19.97 3.15 37.15
N ALA A 380 19.50 1.92 37.35
CA ALA A 380 18.67 1.22 36.37
C ALA A 380 17.31 1.92 36.18
N ILE A 381 16.65 2.34 37.27
CA ILE A 381 15.39 3.10 37.21
C ILE A 381 15.61 4.46 36.52
N GLY A 382 16.62 5.22 36.93
CA GLY A 382 16.93 6.51 36.32
C GLY A 382 17.34 6.38 34.86
N GLY A 383 18.06 5.30 34.51
CA GLY A 383 18.42 4.99 33.13
C GLY A 383 17.20 4.66 32.26
N GLU A 384 16.23 3.91 32.79
CA GLU A 384 14.96 3.63 32.12
C GLU A 384 14.17 4.92 31.87
N LEU A 385 14.04 5.78 32.88
CA LEU A 385 13.35 7.07 32.76
C LEU A 385 14.02 8.03 31.76
N VAL A 386 15.35 7.99 31.66
CA VAL A 386 16.10 8.74 30.64
C VAL A 386 15.79 8.22 29.24
N ASP A 387 15.71 6.90 29.05
CA ASP A 387 15.37 6.30 27.76
C ASP A 387 13.90 6.54 27.38
N GLU A 388 12.99 6.58 28.37
CA GLU A 388 11.59 7.02 28.22
C GLU A 388 11.46 8.51 27.87
N LYS A 389 12.56 9.28 27.98
CA LYS A 389 12.58 10.74 27.87
C LYS A 389 11.64 11.42 28.89
N ASP A 390 11.34 10.76 30.01
CA ASP A 390 10.53 11.33 31.09
C ASP A 390 11.39 12.31 31.91
N ASN A 391 10.99 13.58 31.89
CA ASN A 391 11.65 14.66 32.60
C ASN A 391 10.83 15.21 33.78
N GLU A 392 9.69 14.59 34.10
CA GLU A 392 8.78 15.08 35.11
C GLU A 392 9.32 14.81 36.52
N ALA A 393 9.41 15.86 37.34
CA ALA A 393 9.90 15.73 38.71
C ALA A 393 9.05 14.77 39.56
N VAL A 394 7.75 14.68 39.27
CA VAL A 394 6.81 13.79 39.98
C VAL A 394 7.11 12.33 39.69
N THR A 395 7.31 11.95 38.42
CA THR A 395 7.62 10.57 38.04
C THR A 395 8.95 10.11 38.64
N TRP A 396 9.98 10.96 38.56
CA TRP A 396 11.29 10.67 39.16
C TRP A 396 11.19 10.52 40.68
N ALA A 397 10.46 11.41 41.36
CA ALA A 397 10.26 11.31 42.80
C ALA A 397 9.51 10.03 43.18
N MET A 398 8.43 9.67 42.46
CA MET A 398 7.66 8.46 42.75
C MET A 398 8.51 7.19 42.66
N ASN A 399 9.40 7.11 41.66
CA ASN A 399 10.15 5.89 41.36
C ASN A 399 11.53 5.81 42.05
N ILE A 400 12.17 6.93 42.36
CA ILE A 400 13.55 6.94 42.89
C ILE A 400 13.60 7.37 44.35
N LYS A 401 12.76 8.32 44.78
CA LYS A 401 12.78 8.88 46.14
C LYS A 401 12.71 7.79 47.22
N PRO A 402 11.85 6.74 47.13
CA PRO A 402 11.80 5.70 48.17
C PRO A 402 13.15 5.00 48.41
N TYR A 403 13.92 4.75 47.35
CA TYR A 403 15.24 4.12 47.42
C TYR A 403 16.31 5.08 47.95
N ILE A 404 16.21 6.38 47.63
CA ILE A 404 17.12 7.39 48.17
C ILE A 404 16.83 7.64 49.66
N THR A 405 15.56 7.76 50.07
CA THR A 405 15.16 7.90 51.48
C THR A 405 15.71 6.75 52.31
N ALA A 406 15.69 5.53 51.78
CA ALA A 406 16.30 4.36 52.41
C ALA A 406 17.82 4.49 52.68
N ILE A 407 18.53 5.29 51.89
CA ILE A 407 19.97 5.56 52.06
C ILE A 407 20.18 6.72 53.04
N VAL A 408 19.45 7.82 52.89
CA VAL A 408 19.72 9.10 53.57
C VAL A 408 18.84 9.39 54.80
N GLY A 409 17.77 8.63 55.03
CA GLY A 409 16.87 8.71 56.19
C GLY A 409 15.89 9.89 56.17
N GLU A 410 16.33 11.09 55.80
CA GLU A 410 15.47 12.28 55.78
C GLU A 410 14.72 12.45 54.45
N GLU A 411 13.38 12.47 54.49
CA GLU A 411 12.53 12.58 53.28
C GLU A 411 12.75 13.88 52.48
N LYS A 412 13.12 14.97 53.16
CA LYS A 412 13.35 16.27 52.53
C LYS A 412 14.63 16.24 51.69
N ASP A 413 15.71 15.72 52.26
CA ASP A 413 17.00 15.56 51.59
C ASP A 413 16.91 14.57 50.43
N ALA A 414 16.13 13.49 50.59
CA ALA A 414 15.87 12.53 49.51
C ALA A 414 15.18 13.18 48.30
N GLY A 415 14.23 14.10 48.53
CA GLY A 415 13.56 14.84 47.47
C GLY A 415 14.52 15.75 46.68
N GLU A 416 15.38 16.48 47.37
CA GLU A 416 16.39 17.36 46.75
C GLU A 416 17.43 16.56 45.95
N LEU A 417 17.91 15.43 46.50
CA LEU A 417 18.87 14.55 45.81
C LEU A 417 18.25 13.90 44.56
N THR A 418 16.97 13.52 44.62
CA THR A 418 16.25 12.94 43.47
C THR A 418 16.14 13.95 42.33
N ASP A 419 15.75 15.20 42.63
CA ASP A 419 15.63 16.25 41.60
C ASP A 419 17.01 16.69 41.06
N ASN A 420 18.05 16.68 41.90
CA ASN A 420 19.43 16.92 41.45
C ASN A 420 19.92 15.83 40.51
N LEU A 421 19.61 14.55 40.77
CA LEU A 421 19.89 13.46 39.86
C LEU A 421 19.17 13.66 38.52
N ARG A 422 17.85 13.91 38.55
CA ARG A 422 17.03 14.18 37.36
C ARG A 422 17.64 15.30 36.49
N LYS A 423 17.96 16.45 37.09
CA LYS A 423 18.57 17.60 36.39
C LYS A 423 19.92 17.28 35.74
N ARG A 424 20.73 16.42 36.38
CA ARG A 424 22.01 15.97 35.81
C ARG A 424 21.85 14.93 34.71
N CYS A 425 20.76 14.16 34.75
CA CYS A 425 20.44 13.18 33.72
C CYS A 425 19.74 13.82 32.50
N ALA A 426 18.99 14.91 32.67
CA ALA A 426 18.23 15.57 31.61
C ALA A 426 18.38 17.11 31.58
N PRO A 427 19.44 17.65 30.96
CA PRO A 427 19.71 19.10 30.91
C PRO A 427 18.79 19.89 29.95
N GLY A 428 18.02 19.25 29.06
CA GLY A 428 17.21 19.90 28.02
C GLY A 428 15.78 20.34 28.41
N ALA A 429 15.27 19.94 29.58
CA ALA A 429 13.87 20.09 29.98
C ALA A 429 13.41 21.54 30.29
N ALA A 430 14.24 22.54 30.06
CA ALA A 430 13.92 23.94 30.34
C ALA A 430 13.28 24.70 29.16
N ALA A 431 13.21 24.11 27.96
CA ALA A 431 12.91 24.85 26.72
C ALA A 431 11.60 24.48 25.98
N GLU A 432 10.88 23.43 26.38
CA GLU A 432 9.70 22.94 25.64
C GLU A 432 8.38 23.18 26.38
N ASN A 433 7.98 24.44 26.51
CA ASN A 433 6.60 24.77 26.88
C ASN A 433 6.20 26.12 26.27
N GLU A 434 5.87 26.13 24.98
CA GLU A 434 5.09 27.22 24.37
C GLU A 434 4.32 26.67 23.15
N VAL A 435 3.04 26.35 23.35
CA VAL A 435 2.07 26.16 22.26
C VAL A 435 1.20 27.41 22.23
N GLU A 436 1.13 28.09 21.08
CA GLU A 436 0.32 29.31 20.89
C GLU A 436 -1.19 29.02 21.06
N PRO A 437 -1.97 29.91 21.68
CA PRO A 437 -3.42 29.77 21.81
C PRO A 437 -4.16 30.19 20.53
N ASP A 438 -5.27 29.52 20.20
CA ASP A 438 -6.12 29.81 19.03
C ASP A 438 -7.50 30.32 19.46
N GLU A 439 -7.99 31.39 18.80
CA GLU A 439 -9.11 32.27 19.19
C GLU A 439 -10.49 31.88 18.59
N GLU A 440 -10.64 30.73 17.92
CA GLU A 440 -11.92 30.38 17.26
C GLU A 440 -12.95 29.69 18.20
N GLU A 441 -14.19 30.16 18.23
CA GLU A 441 -15.33 29.55 18.95
C GLU A 441 -15.79 28.21 18.32
N GLY A 442 -16.07 27.21 19.16
CA GLY A 442 -16.64 25.90 18.77
C GLY A 442 -15.94 24.71 19.43
N VAL A 443 -16.69 23.63 19.71
CA VAL A 443 -16.16 22.40 20.31
C VAL A 443 -15.34 21.63 19.28
N ASP A 444 -14.11 21.27 19.65
CA ASP A 444 -13.25 20.41 18.83
C ASP A 444 -13.80 18.97 18.82
N LEU A 445 -14.00 18.43 17.62
CA LEU A 445 -14.27 17.02 17.40
C LEU A 445 -12.98 16.22 17.33
N CYS A 446 -11.88 16.80 16.84
CA CYS A 446 -10.56 16.19 16.93
C CYS A 446 -9.47 17.27 16.90
N ASN A 447 -8.33 16.95 17.53
CA ASN A 447 -7.11 17.74 17.47
C ASN A 447 -5.91 16.81 17.57
N CYS A 448 -5.38 16.37 16.42
CA CYS A 448 -4.39 15.30 16.36
C CYS A 448 -3.26 15.64 15.40
N THR A 449 -2.07 15.15 15.72
CA THR A 449 -0.90 15.18 14.85
C THR A 449 -0.56 13.75 14.46
N PHE A 450 -0.45 13.46 13.17
CA PHE A 450 -0.25 12.10 12.70
C PHE A 450 0.50 12.02 11.36
N ASN A 451 0.96 10.81 11.06
CA ASN A 451 1.48 10.40 9.75
C ASN A 451 0.42 9.60 8.98
N LEU A 452 0.39 9.71 7.65
CA LEU A 452 -0.44 8.85 6.81
C LEU A 452 0.36 8.36 5.60
N ALA A 453 0.29 7.06 5.32
CA ALA A 453 0.86 6.49 4.12
C ALA A 453 -0.05 5.37 3.58
N TYR A 454 0.11 5.06 2.29
CA TYR A 454 -0.62 3.98 1.63
C TYR A 454 0.27 3.24 0.62
N GLY A 455 0.26 1.91 0.64
CA GLY A 455 1.04 1.10 -0.32
C GLY A 455 2.52 1.02 0.06
N ALA A 456 3.44 1.68 -0.68
CA ALA A 456 4.83 1.97 -0.22
C ALA A 456 5.17 3.49 -0.22
N LYS A 457 4.16 4.36 -0.34
CA LYS A 457 4.28 5.82 -0.49
C LYS A 457 3.74 6.59 0.74
N ILE A 458 4.59 7.42 1.34
CA ILE A 458 4.21 8.43 2.36
C ILE A 458 3.28 9.47 1.73
N LEU A 459 2.13 9.73 2.35
CA LEU A 459 1.11 10.68 1.89
C LEU A 459 1.08 11.95 2.75
N LEU A 460 1.19 11.78 4.07
CA LEU A 460 1.28 12.84 5.08
C LEU A 460 2.36 12.48 6.10
N ASN A 461 3.13 13.47 6.53
CA ASN A 461 4.19 13.37 7.52
C ASN A 461 3.98 14.46 8.57
N GLN A 462 3.76 14.09 9.83
CA GLN A 462 3.53 14.90 11.02
C GLN A 462 2.54 16.04 10.78
N THR A 463 1.41 15.69 10.18
CA THR A 463 0.40 16.70 9.85
C THR A 463 -0.53 16.91 11.03
N HIS A 464 -0.93 18.16 11.21
CA HIS A 464 -1.94 18.51 12.20
C HIS A 464 -3.33 18.52 11.54
N LEU A 465 -4.31 17.87 12.16
CA LEU A 465 -5.71 17.93 11.75
C LEU A 465 -6.57 18.31 12.96
N ARG A 466 -7.31 19.39 12.78
CA ARG A 466 -8.28 19.88 13.76
C ARG A 466 -9.62 20.10 13.09
N LEU A 467 -10.65 19.45 13.60
CA LEU A 467 -12.03 19.55 13.10
C LEU A 467 -12.93 20.05 14.22
N LYS A 468 -13.77 21.03 13.89
CA LYS A 468 -14.80 21.59 14.78
C LYS A 468 -16.19 21.13 14.41
N ARG A 469 -17.05 20.99 15.42
CA ARG A 469 -18.44 20.54 15.28
C ARG A 469 -19.26 21.51 14.43
N GLY A 470 -20.06 20.95 13.50
CA GLY A 470 -21.01 21.69 12.66
C GLY A 470 -20.40 22.44 11.47
N GLN A 471 -19.10 22.27 11.22
CA GLN A 471 -18.38 22.95 10.13
C GLN A 471 -18.31 22.06 8.88
N ARG A 472 -18.21 22.70 7.71
CA ARG A 472 -18.10 22.01 6.42
C ARG A 472 -16.73 22.21 5.79
N TYR A 473 -15.99 21.12 5.66
CA TYR A 473 -14.61 21.09 5.17
C TYR A 473 -14.54 20.50 3.77
N GLY A 474 -13.86 21.19 2.86
CA GLY A 474 -13.47 20.67 1.55
C GLY A 474 -12.05 20.13 1.63
N LEU A 475 -11.86 18.84 1.38
CA LEU A 475 -10.54 18.21 1.40
C LEU A 475 -9.94 18.24 -0.01
N LEU A 476 -9.00 19.15 -0.22
CA LEU A 476 -8.40 19.44 -1.52
C LEU A 476 -6.94 19.01 -1.57
N GLY A 477 -6.50 18.61 -2.75
CA GLY A 477 -5.13 18.21 -3.02
C GLY A 477 -5.02 17.58 -4.42
N PRO A 478 -3.79 17.46 -4.95
CA PRO A 478 -3.57 16.77 -6.22
C PRO A 478 -3.96 15.29 -6.15
N ASN A 479 -4.18 14.65 -7.29
CA ASN A 479 -4.56 13.23 -7.29
C ASN A 479 -3.38 12.31 -6.94
N GLY A 480 -3.69 11.27 -6.15
CA GLY A 480 -2.65 10.46 -5.52
C GLY A 480 -1.93 11.13 -4.34
N SER A 481 -2.47 12.25 -3.81
CA SER A 481 -2.00 12.87 -2.56
C SER A 481 -2.46 12.12 -1.31
N GLY A 482 -3.51 11.30 -1.41
CA GLY A 482 -4.04 10.52 -0.28
C GLY A 482 -5.41 10.91 0.25
N LYS A 483 -6.20 11.75 -0.46
CA LYS A 483 -7.50 12.25 0.03
C LYS A 483 -8.48 11.15 0.48
N THR A 484 -8.83 10.23 -0.42
CA THR A 484 -9.69 9.06 -0.13
C THR A 484 -9.07 8.16 0.94
N THR A 485 -7.74 7.97 0.90
CA THR A 485 -7.02 7.20 1.91
C THR A 485 -7.20 7.82 3.30
N LEU A 486 -7.09 9.14 3.43
CA LEU A 486 -7.28 9.84 4.70
C LEU A 486 -8.71 9.67 5.21
N MET A 487 -9.74 9.78 4.36
CA MET A 487 -11.12 9.57 4.80
C MET A 487 -11.38 8.13 5.26
N ARG A 488 -10.86 7.14 4.51
CA ARG A 488 -10.93 5.74 4.93
C ARG A 488 -10.21 5.50 6.25
N ALA A 489 -9.04 6.11 6.43
CA ALA A 489 -8.28 5.99 7.66
C ALA A 489 -9.01 6.61 8.86
N ILE A 490 -9.71 7.73 8.66
CA ILE A 490 -10.57 8.35 9.68
C ILE A 490 -11.71 7.40 10.07
N ASN A 491 -12.43 6.87 9.07
CA ASN A 491 -13.58 6.00 9.31
C ASN A 491 -13.22 4.68 10.02
N ASN A 492 -12.04 4.14 9.70
CA ASN A 492 -11.56 2.85 10.18
C ASN A 492 -10.67 2.95 11.44
N GLU A 493 -10.63 4.11 12.12
CA GLU A 493 -9.82 4.33 13.34
C GLU A 493 -8.30 4.09 13.14
N GLN A 494 -7.82 4.35 11.92
CA GLN A 494 -6.41 4.16 11.57
C GLN A 494 -5.56 5.42 11.77
N VAL A 495 -6.18 6.59 11.91
CA VAL A 495 -5.50 7.86 12.19
C VAL A 495 -5.14 7.94 13.66
N GLU A 496 -3.85 8.11 13.96
CA GLU A 496 -3.35 8.24 15.32
C GLU A 496 -3.85 9.54 15.98
N GLY A 497 -4.27 9.42 17.25
CA GLY A 497 -4.84 10.53 18.01
C GLY A 497 -6.26 10.98 17.58
N PHE A 498 -6.85 10.38 16.53
CA PHE A 498 -8.25 10.65 16.18
C PHE A 498 -9.18 9.91 17.15
N PRO A 499 -10.27 10.54 17.65
CA PRO A 499 -11.20 9.88 18.58
C PRO A 499 -11.84 8.63 17.99
N LYS A 500 -12.09 7.64 18.84
CA LYS A 500 -12.76 6.39 18.44
C LYS A 500 -14.22 6.65 18.06
N GLN A 501 -14.82 5.74 17.32
CA GLN A 501 -16.24 5.77 16.92
C GLN A 501 -17.20 5.81 18.13
N SER A 502 -16.73 5.40 19.32
CA SER A 502 -17.48 5.52 20.59
C SER A 502 -17.62 6.96 21.09
N GLU A 503 -16.70 7.85 20.70
CA GLU A 503 -16.65 9.26 21.11
C GLU A 503 -17.14 10.19 20.00
N VAL A 504 -16.70 9.93 18.76
CA VAL A 504 -17.08 10.71 17.58
C VAL A 504 -17.50 9.74 16.48
N LYS A 505 -18.80 9.69 16.19
CA LYS A 505 -19.31 8.80 15.15
C LYS A 505 -19.03 9.39 13.77
N THR A 506 -18.34 8.62 12.93
CA THR A 506 -18.10 8.98 11.53
C THR A 506 -18.85 8.03 10.61
N ALA A 507 -19.51 8.57 9.58
CA ALA A 507 -20.20 7.79 8.58
C ALA A 507 -19.58 8.07 7.21
N TYR A 508 -18.96 7.04 6.64
CA TYR A 508 -18.38 7.09 5.31
C TYR A 508 -19.35 6.61 4.23
N ILE A 509 -19.64 7.49 3.28
CA ILE A 509 -20.62 7.26 2.22
C ILE A 509 -19.87 6.80 0.97
N GLU A 510 -19.86 5.48 0.74
CA GLU A 510 -19.35 4.86 -0.49
C GLU A 510 -20.49 4.36 -1.41
N HIS A 511 -20.19 4.24 -2.70
CA HIS A 511 -21.12 3.80 -3.74
C HIS A 511 -21.11 2.28 -3.98
N ASP A 512 -20.34 1.51 -3.20
CA ASP A 512 -20.14 0.09 -3.45
C ASP A 512 -21.42 -0.70 -3.11
N LEU A 513 -22.14 -1.09 -4.16
CA LEU A 513 -23.12 -2.17 -4.10
C LEU A 513 -22.37 -3.47 -4.29
N ASP A 514 -22.41 -4.34 -3.28
CA ASP A 514 -21.87 -5.69 -3.40
C ASP A 514 -22.59 -6.42 -4.54
N SER A 515 -21.84 -7.15 -5.37
CA SER A 515 -22.39 -7.96 -6.47
C SER A 515 -23.36 -9.05 -6.00
N ALA A 516 -23.41 -9.32 -4.68
CA ALA A 516 -24.33 -10.25 -4.04
C ALA A 516 -25.71 -9.63 -3.72
N ASP A 517 -25.85 -8.30 -3.75
CA ASP A 517 -27.05 -7.57 -3.29
C ASP A 517 -28.06 -7.28 -4.43
N THR A 518 -27.90 -7.90 -5.61
CA THR A 518 -28.56 -7.48 -6.86
C THR A 518 -30.06 -7.76 -6.97
N GLU A 519 -30.62 -8.61 -6.10
CA GLU A 519 -32.02 -9.05 -6.17
C GLU A 519 -32.93 -8.50 -5.05
N MET A 520 -32.37 -7.81 -4.05
CA MET A 520 -33.15 -7.29 -2.92
C MET A 520 -33.91 -6.00 -3.29
N THR A 521 -35.03 -5.78 -2.61
CA THR A 521 -35.73 -4.48 -2.68
C THR A 521 -34.95 -3.42 -1.90
N VAL A 522 -35.17 -2.14 -2.24
CA VAL A 522 -34.51 -1.01 -1.58
C VAL A 522 -34.79 -0.99 -0.07
N ILE A 523 -36.03 -1.30 0.32
CA ILE A 523 -36.42 -1.33 1.74
C ILE A 523 -35.79 -2.51 2.48
N ASP A 524 -35.84 -3.72 1.94
CA ASP A 524 -35.30 -4.92 2.59
C ASP A 524 -33.79 -4.81 2.82
N TRP A 525 -33.08 -4.28 1.82
CA TRP A 525 -31.65 -4.07 1.92
C TRP A 525 -31.28 -2.97 2.91
N THR A 526 -32.06 -1.88 2.96
CA THR A 526 -31.86 -0.84 3.97
C THR A 526 -32.02 -1.41 5.37
N MET A 527 -33.10 -2.17 5.61
CA MET A 527 -33.35 -2.82 6.90
C MET A 527 -32.24 -3.80 7.28
N MET A 528 -31.76 -4.60 6.32
CA MET A 528 -30.64 -5.52 6.52
C MET A 528 -29.36 -4.78 6.95
N LYS A 529 -28.98 -3.73 6.22
CA LYS A 529 -27.75 -2.97 6.51
C LYS A 529 -27.85 -2.18 7.82
N LEU A 530 -29.03 -1.65 8.18
CA LEU A 530 -29.24 -1.01 9.49
C LEU A 530 -29.08 -2.01 10.63
N LYS A 531 -29.61 -3.23 10.48
CA LYS A 531 -29.43 -4.32 11.45
C LYS A 531 -27.95 -4.72 11.61
N GLN A 532 -27.20 -4.78 10.51
CA GLN A 532 -25.75 -5.04 10.56
C GLN A 532 -24.97 -3.92 11.27
N ALA A 533 -25.43 -2.67 11.15
CA ALA A 533 -24.87 -1.52 11.84
C ALA A 533 -25.33 -1.39 13.31
N GLY A 534 -26.13 -2.34 13.82
CA GLY A 534 -26.64 -2.33 15.19
C GLY A 534 -27.75 -1.30 15.43
N VAL A 535 -28.41 -0.80 14.37
CA VAL A 535 -29.51 0.16 14.45
C VAL A 535 -30.85 -0.55 14.32
N GLU A 536 -31.63 -0.57 15.40
CA GLU A 536 -32.99 -1.09 15.41
C GLU A 536 -33.99 0.06 15.14
N LYS A 537 -34.55 0.08 13.92
CA LYS A 537 -35.62 0.98 13.51
C LYS A 537 -36.75 0.17 12.88
N SER A 538 -37.99 0.63 13.04
CA SER A 538 -39.13 -0.03 12.40
C SER A 538 -39.15 0.27 10.89
N GLU A 539 -39.74 -0.63 10.10
CA GLU A 539 -39.87 -0.39 8.65
C GLU A 539 -40.65 0.91 8.37
N ASP A 540 -41.66 1.23 9.19
CA ASP A 540 -42.45 2.46 9.06
C ASP A 540 -41.61 3.73 9.27
N GLU A 541 -40.69 3.72 10.25
CA GLU A 541 -39.75 4.83 10.47
C GLU A 541 -38.76 4.98 9.31
N VAL A 542 -38.31 3.85 8.75
CA VAL A 542 -37.42 3.85 7.59
C VAL A 542 -38.15 4.38 6.37
N ARG A 543 -39.38 3.93 6.10
CA ARG A 543 -40.21 4.41 4.99
C ARG A 543 -40.49 5.90 5.09
N LYS A 544 -40.81 6.40 6.29
CA LYS A 544 -41.04 7.83 6.53
C LYS A 544 -39.79 8.67 6.22
N THR A 545 -38.64 8.25 6.70
CA THR A 545 -37.38 8.97 6.44
C THR A 545 -37.01 8.92 4.95
N MET A 546 -37.25 7.79 4.28
CA MET A 546 -37.04 7.69 2.83
C MET A 546 -38.00 8.57 2.02
N ASP A 547 -39.25 8.72 2.46
CA ASP A 547 -40.23 9.64 1.87
C ASP A 547 -39.78 11.11 2.01
N GLU A 548 -39.23 11.49 3.17
CA GLU A 548 -38.62 12.82 3.39
C GLU A 548 -37.41 13.08 2.46
N PHE A 549 -36.70 12.02 2.05
CA PHE A 549 -35.62 12.06 1.05
C PHE A 549 -36.14 12.02 -0.41
N GLY A 550 -37.46 11.88 -0.59
CA GLY A 550 -38.17 11.93 -1.86
C GLY A 550 -38.34 10.59 -2.57
N PHE A 551 -38.15 9.45 -1.88
CA PHE A 551 -38.40 8.13 -2.47
C PHE A 551 -39.89 7.84 -2.57
N VAL A 552 -40.34 7.40 -3.75
CA VAL A 552 -41.74 6.96 -3.94
C VAL A 552 -41.93 5.47 -3.60
N PRO A 553 -43.14 5.03 -3.25
CA PRO A 553 -43.42 3.63 -2.90
C PRO A 553 -42.98 2.61 -3.97
N GLU A 554 -43.10 2.95 -5.25
CA GLU A 554 -42.65 2.06 -6.34
C GLU A 554 -41.13 1.86 -6.33
N GLN A 555 -40.36 2.87 -5.94
CA GLN A 555 -38.89 2.77 -5.85
C GLN A 555 -38.45 1.97 -4.62
N LEU A 556 -39.14 2.13 -3.49
CA LEU A 556 -38.85 1.42 -2.25
C LEU A 556 -39.07 -0.09 -2.37
N ASN A 557 -40.13 -0.46 -3.10
CA ASN A 557 -40.50 -1.86 -3.33
C ASN A 557 -39.82 -2.45 -4.59
N GLY A 558 -39.09 -1.65 -5.36
CA GLY A 558 -38.34 -2.07 -6.52
C GLY A 558 -36.95 -2.60 -6.17
N ALA A 559 -36.32 -3.32 -7.11
CA ALA A 559 -34.95 -3.81 -6.94
C ALA A 559 -33.95 -2.65 -6.90
N ILE A 560 -32.92 -2.76 -6.05
CA ILE A 560 -31.87 -1.73 -5.92
C ILE A 560 -31.10 -1.51 -7.23
N THR A 561 -30.98 -2.56 -8.05
CA THR A 561 -30.38 -2.51 -9.38
C THR A 561 -31.12 -1.61 -10.35
N ALA A 562 -32.43 -1.39 -10.13
CA ALA A 562 -33.25 -0.48 -10.93
C ALA A 562 -33.08 1.00 -10.54
N LEU A 563 -32.48 1.31 -9.38
CA LEU A 563 -32.19 2.70 -9.00
C LEU A 563 -31.09 3.29 -9.88
N SER A 564 -31.30 4.53 -10.33
CA SER A 564 -30.23 5.30 -10.98
C SER A 564 -29.11 5.62 -9.97
N GLY A 565 -27.90 5.94 -10.45
CA GLY A 565 -26.77 6.30 -9.58
C GLY A 565 -27.09 7.41 -8.57
N GLY A 566 -27.78 8.48 -8.98
CA GLY A 566 -28.19 9.54 -8.06
C GLY A 566 -29.21 9.11 -7.00
N TRP A 567 -30.07 8.13 -7.31
CA TRP A 567 -30.98 7.54 -6.32
C TRP A 567 -30.23 6.62 -5.34
N LYS A 568 -29.17 5.95 -5.79
CA LYS A 568 -28.27 5.17 -4.91
C LYS A 568 -27.50 6.07 -3.94
N MET A 569 -27.03 7.23 -4.39
CA MET A 569 -26.40 8.22 -3.50
C MET A 569 -27.39 8.75 -2.45
N LYS A 570 -28.61 9.12 -2.86
CA LYS A 570 -29.67 9.51 -1.92
C LYS A 570 -29.98 8.40 -0.91
N LEU A 571 -29.98 7.14 -1.35
CA LEU A 571 -30.18 5.99 -0.48
C LEU A 571 -29.06 5.86 0.56
N ALA A 572 -27.81 6.05 0.16
CA ALA A 572 -26.66 6.01 1.06
C ALA A 572 -26.69 7.16 2.08
N LEU A 573 -27.07 8.36 1.64
CA LEU A 573 -27.28 9.52 2.52
C LEU A 573 -28.43 9.31 3.52
N ALA A 574 -29.58 8.80 3.03
CA ALA A 574 -30.72 8.48 3.89
C ALA A 574 -30.33 7.43 4.94
N ARG A 575 -29.51 6.44 4.56
CA ARG A 575 -28.95 5.45 5.50
C ARG A 575 -28.05 6.09 6.56
N ALA A 576 -27.20 7.03 6.16
CA ALA A 576 -26.30 7.71 7.09
C ALA A 576 -27.06 8.50 8.17
N VAL A 577 -28.26 9.03 7.87
CA VAL A 577 -29.08 9.72 8.87
C VAL A 577 -29.43 8.83 10.06
N PHE A 578 -29.74 7.55 9.83
CA PHE A 578 -30.08 6.63 10.93
C PHE A 578 -28.89 6.31 11.84
N LEU A 579 -27.65 6.55 11.39
CA LEU A 579 -26.45 6.34 12.18
C LEU A 579 -26.18 7.50 13.15
N GLU A 580 -26.88 8.64 12.97
CA GLU A 580 -26.69 9.88 13.72
C GLU A 580 -25.21 10.29 13.83
N PRO A 581 -24.48 10.45 12.70
CA PRO A 581 -23.05 10.72 12.73
C PRO A 581 -22.74 12.15 13.20
N ASP A 582 -21.60 12.31 13.89
CA ASP A 582 -21.03 13.63 14.20
C ASP A 582 -20.24 14.20 13.01
N ILE A 583 -19.69 13.32 12.15
CA ILE A 583 -18.95 13.64 10.93
C ILE A 583 -19.45 12.79 9.74
N LEU A 584 -19.90 13.46 8.68
CA LEU A 584 -20.17 12.87 7.37
C LEU A 584 -18.92 12.94 6.48
N LEU A 585 -18.48 11.78 5.98
CA LEU A 585 -17.36 11.68 5.04
C LEU A 585 -17.93 11.38 3.65
N LEU A 586 -17.73 12.31 2.71
CA LEU A 586 -18.32 12.28 1.37
C LEU A 586 -17.21 12.26 0.32
N ASP A 587 -17.05 11.14 -0.39
CA ASP A 587 -16.14 11.03 -1.54
C ASP A 587 -16.90 11.16 -2.85
N GLU A 588 -16.58 12.20 -3.63
CA GLU A 588 -17.19 12.52 -4.93
C GLU A 588 -18.73 12.37 -4.96
N PRO A 589 -19.46 13.03 -4.04
CA PRO A 589 -20.88 12.75 -3.85
C PRO A 589 -21.75 13.22 -5.02
N THR A 590 -21.20 14.04 -5.93
CA THR A 590 -21.87 14.52 -7.15
C THR A 590 -21.84 13.50 -8.30
N ASN A 591 -21.09 12.39 -8.16
CA ASN A 591 -20.98 11.39 -9.22
C ASN A 591 -22.31 10.71 -9.50
N HIS A 592 -22.59 10.50 -10.80
CA HIS A 592 -23.83 9.89 -11.29
C HIS A 592 -25.14 10.61 -10.88
N MET A 593 -25.05 11.86 -10.42
CA MET A 593 -26.19 12.72 -10.10
C MET A 593 -26.47 13.70 -11.24
N ASP A 594 -27.75 13.97 -11.49
CA ASP A 594 -28.15 15.06 -12.38
C ASP A 594 -28.11 16.41 -11.63
N VAL A 595 -28.21 17.50 -12.39
CA VAL A 595 -28.12 18.88 -11.85
C VAL A 595 -29.17 19.14 -10.76
N LYS A 596 -30.36 18.52 -10.85
CA LYS A 596 -31.43 18.69 -9.86
C LYS A 596 -31.09 18.02 -8.54
N ASN A 597 -30.56 16.80 -8.58
CA ASN A 597 -30.20 16.07 -7.37
C ASN A 597 -28.93 16.65 -6.72
N VAL A 598 -27.97 17.17 -7.50
CA VAL A 598 -26.83 17.92 -6.94
C VAL A 598 -27.33 19.12 -6.14
N LYS A 599 -28.31 19.88 -6.68
CA LYS A 599 -28.85 21.02 -5.96
C LYS A 599 -29.52 20.65 -4.63
N TRP A 600 -30.28 19.56 -4.63
CA TRP A 600 -30.87 19.01 -3.41
C TRP A 600 -29.79 18.65 -2.36
N LEU A 601 -28.67 18.06 -2.80
CA LEU A 601 -27.57 17.69 -1.90
C LEU A 601 -26.89 18.93 -1.29
N GLU A 602 -26.68 19.99 -2.08
CA GLU A 602 -26.17 21.26 -1.55
C GLU A 602 -27.06 21.78 -0.41
N ASP A 603 -28.37 21.83 -0.66
CA ASP A 603 -29.33 22.36 0.31
C ASP A 603 -29.42 21.48 1.56
N TYR A 604 -29.28 20.15 1.42
CA TYR A 604 -29.18 19.23 2.56
C TYR A 604 -27.94 19.48 3.41
N LEU A 605 -26.75 19.58 2.80
CA LEU A 605 -25.49 19.76 3.53
C LEU A 605 -25.39 21.14 4.20
N ILE A 606 -25.94 22.17 3.58
CA ILE A 606 -25.98 23.53 4.15
C ILE A 606 -26.82 23.58 5.42
N ASN A 607 -27.94 22.84 5.44
CA ASN A 607 -28.89 22.83 6.56
C ASN A 607 -28.59 21.73 7.60
N SER A 608 -27.65 20.83 7.33
CA SER A 608 -27.29 19.75 8.25
C SER A 608 -26.51 20.28 9.47
N PRO A 609 -26.86 19.86 10.70
CA PRO A 609 -26.08 20.17 11.90
C PRO A 609 -24.77 19.36 12.01
N CYS A 610 -24.60 18.36 11.14
CA CYS A 610 -23.45 17.47 11.14
C CYS A 610 -22.22 18.15 10.51
N THR A 611 -21.04 17.83 11.03
CA THR A 611 -19.77 18.22 10.40
C THR A 611 -19.59 17.41 9.13
N SER A 612 -19.08 18.00 8.05
CA SER A 612 -18.81 17.23 6.82
C SER A 612 -17.40 17.45 6.31
N ILE A 613 -16.77 16.37 5.84
CA ILE A 613 -15.55 16.40 5.05
C ILE A 613 -15.92 15.93 3.65
N ILE A 614 -15.69 16.79 2.67
CA ILE A 614 -16.17 16.63 1.31
C ILE A 614 -14.97 16.63 0.37
N ILE A 615 -14.83 15.56 -0.40
CA ILE A 615 -14.00 15.52 -1.60
C ILE A 615 -14.95 15.63 -2.79
N SER A 616 -14.71 16.59 -3.69
CA SER A 616 -15.46 16.70 -4.93
C SER A 616 -14.63 17.37 -6.01
N HIS A 617 -14.80 16.94 -7.25
CA HIS A 617 -14.24 17.59 -8.43
C HIS A 617 -15.12 18.72 -8.98
N ASP A 618 -16.36 18.86 -8.50
CA ASP A 618 -17.28 19.93 -8.88
C ASP A 618 -16.98 21.20 -8.07
N SER A 619 -16.30 22.16 -8.70
CA SER A 619 -15.95 23.45 -8.09
C SER A 619 -17.17 24.26 -7.68
N LYS A 620 -18.28 24.16 -8.42
CA LYS A 620 -19.50 24.93 -8.11
C LYS A 620 -20.14 24.38 -6.86
N PHE A 621 -20.24 23.06 -6.76
CA PHE A 621 -20.72 22.36 -5.58
C PHE A 621 -19.89 22.72 -4.34
N LEU A 622 -18.56 22.61 -4.43
CA LEU A 622 -17.65 22.96 -3.32
C LEU A 622 -17.78 24.43 -2.90
N ASP A 623 -17.84 25.37 -3.85
CA ASP A 623 -17.96 26.80 -3.55
C ASP A 623 -19.32 27.18 -2.92
N ASN A 624 -20.36 26.37 -3.20
CA ASN A 624 -21.68 26.53 -2.59
C ASN A 624 -21.75 25.98 -1.16
N VAL A 625 -21.10 24.83 -0.89
CA VAL A 625 -21.28 24.07 0.36
C VAL A 625 -20.20 24.37 1.42
N VAL A 626 -18.92 24.40 1.01
CA VAL A 626 -17.78 24.38 1.93
C VAL A 626 -17.53 25.74 2.60
N GLN A 627 -17.10 25.70 3.87
CA GLN A 627 -16.71 26.89 4.65
C GLN A 627 -15.20 26.95 4.93
N HIS A 628 -14.53 25.80 4.91
CA HIS A 628 -13.10 25.66 5.17
C HIS A 628 -12.48 24.71 4.16
N VAL A 629 -11.29 25.04 3.67
CA VAL A 629 -10.52 24.15 2.79
C VAL A 629 -9.40 23.52 3.61
N ILE A 630 -9.30 22.20 3.60
CA ILE A 630 -8.13 21.46 4.07
C ILE A 630 -7.34 21.08 2.83
N HIS A 631 -6.19 21.72 2.62
CA HIS A 631 -5.36 21.55 1.43
C HIS A 631 -4.10 20.73 1.72
N TYR A 632 -3.81 19.76 0.86
CA TYR A 632 -2.55 19.02 0.87
C TYR A 632 -1.40 19.88 0.32
N GLU A 633 -0.38 20.13 1.14
CA GLU A 633 0.85 20.80 0.75
C GLU A 633 2.08 20.00 1.21
N ARG A 634 2.83 19.42 0.27
CA ARG A 634 4.13 18.75 0.53
C ARG A 634 4.10 17.82 1.76
N PHE A 635 3.21 16.83 1.75
CA PHE A 635 3.00 15.87 2.85
C PHE A 635 2.43 16.47 4.15
N LYS A 636 1.89 17.69 4.14
CA LYS A 636 1.17 18.29 5.26
C LYS A 636 -0.25 18.68 4.84
N LEU A 637 -1.16 18.75 5.80
CA LEU A 637 -2.47 19.36 5.67
C LEU A 637 -2.39 20.78 6.21
N LYS A 638 -2.87 21.74 5.43
CA LYS A 638 -3.08 23.11 5.88
C LYS A 638 -4.55 23.47 5.76
N ARG A 639 -5.09 24.05 6.84
CA ARG A 639 -6.46 24.53 6.87
C ARG A 639 -6.51 26.00 6.44
N TYR A 640 -7.44 26.32 5.56
CA TYR A 640 -7.77 27.65 5.09
C TYR A 640 -9.24 27.93 5.39
N ARG A 641 -9.52 29.12 5.91
CA ARG A 641 -10.89 29.59 6.11
C ARG A 641 -11.39 30.30 4.86
N GLY A 642 -12.64 30.01 4.47
CA GLY A 642 -13.28 30.56 3.29
C GLY A 642 -13.73 29.51 2.28
N LYS A 643 -14.49 29.97 1.28
CA LYS A 643 -14.96 29.14 0.16
C LYS A 643 -13.84 28.81 -0.82
N LEU A 644 -14.09 27.90 -1.77
CA LEU A 644 -13.12 27.51 -2.79
C LEU A 644 -12.57 28.71 -3.58
N SER A 645 -13.44 29.64 -3.98
CA SER A 645 -13.07 30.86 -4.71
C SER A 645 -12.16 31.80 -3.92
N GLU A 646 -12.30 31.84 -2.59
CA GLU A 646 -11.43 32.62 -1.70
C GLU A 646 -10.09 31.92 -1.47
N PHE A 647 -10.11 30.59 -1.34
CA PHE A 647 -8.90 29.77 -1.24
C PHE A 647 -8.02 29.91 -2.49
N VAL A 648 -8.60 29.85 -3.70
CA VAL A 648 -7.85 29.98 -4.97
C VAL A 648 -7.18 31.35 -5.12
N LYS A 649 -7.72 32.41 -4.51
CA LYS A 649 -7.05 33.73 -4.46
C LYS A 649 -5.80 33.70 -3.59
N ARG A 650 -5.79 32.90 -2.51
CA ARG A 650 -4.67 32.79 -1.56
C ARG A 650 -3.61 31.78 -2.02
N VAL A 651 -4.02 30.73 -2.73
CA VAL A 651 -3.14 29.68 -3.26
C VAL A 651 -3.29 29.63 -4.78
N PRO A 652 -2.47 30.41 -5.54
CA PRO A 652 -2.61 30.50 -7.00
C PRO A 652 -2.38 29.18 -7.75
N SER A 653 -1.65 28.22 -7.16
CA SER A 653 -1.47 26.87 -7.73
C SER A 653 -2.76 26.06 -7.73
N ALA A 654 -3.77 26.44 -6.94
CA ALA A 654 -5.10 25.81 -6.91
C ALA A 654 -6.02 26.29 -8.04
N LYS A 655 -5.55 27.13 -8.98
CA LYS A 655 -6.36 27.55 -10.15
C LYS A 655 -6.74 26.40 -11.07
N SER A 656 -6.00 25.28 -11.06
CA SER A 656 -6.34 24.06 -11.79
C SER A 656 -7.72 23.49 -11.43
N TYR A 657 -8.23 23.77 -10.22
CA TYR A 657 -9.59 23.37 -9.84
C TYR A 657 -10.69 24.06 -10.65
N TYR A 658 -10.45 25.20 -11.29
CA TYR A 658 -11.42 25.90 -12.15
C TYR A 658 -11.15 25.72 -13.66
N GLU A 659 -9.89 25.51 -14.06
CA GLU A 659 -9.48 25.46 -15.46
C GLU A 659 -8.85 24.10 -15.82
N LEU A 660 -9.55 23.31 -16.66
CA LEU A 660 -9.09 22.00 -17.16
C LEU A 660 -7.73 22.06 -17.90
N GLY A 661 -7.32 23.24 -18.39
CA GLY A 661 -6.09 23.45 -19.15
C GLY A 661 -4.83 23.68 -18.30
N ALA A 662 -4.94 23.78 -16.98
CA ALA A 662 -3.83 24.09 -16.07
C ALA A 662 -3.25 22.86 -15.34
N SER A 663 -3.54 21.63 -15.80
CA SER A 663 -3.05 20.40 -15.19
C SER A 663 -1.54 20.19 -15.46
N GLU A 664 -0.76 19.85 -14.43
CA GLU A 664 0.67 19.51 -14.56
C GLU A 664 0.91 18.12 -15.19
N ILE A 665 -0.10 17.25 -15.19
CA ILE A 665 -0.02 15.88 -15.72
C ILE A 665 -0.45 15.90 -17.19
N GLU A 666 0.38 15.33 -18.08
CA GLU A 666 0.04 15.13 -19.48
C GLU A 666 -0.11 13.64 -19.78
N PHE A 667 -1.25 13.25 -20.36
CA PHE A 667 -1.38 11.92 -20.95
C PHE A 667 -0.98 11.97 -22.42
N LYS A 668 -0.42 10.88 -22.91
CA LYS A 668 -0.06 10.73 -24.32
C LYS A 668 -0.51 9.36 -24.83
N PHE A 669 -1.51 9.37 -25.70
CA PHE A 669 -1.84 8.17 -26.46
C PHE A 669 -0.75 7.89 -27.50
N PRO A 670 -0.43 6.61 -27.76
CA PRO A 670 0.52 6.27 -28.80
C PRO A 670 -0.06 6.60 -30.18
N GLU A 671 0.80 6.95 -31.14
CA GLU A 671 0.36 7.22 -32.51
C GLU A 671 -0.25 5.97 -33.15
N PRO A 672 -1.39 6.10 -33.87
CA PRO A 672 -2.01 4.98 -34.58
C PRO A 672 -1.04 4.28 -35.51
N GLY A 673 -1.29 2.99 -35.75
CA GLY A 673 -0.56 2.26 -36.78
C GLY A 673 -0.79 2.84 -38.19
N PHE A 674 0.10 2.45 -39.09
CA PHE A 674 -0.05 2.80 -40.50
C PHE A 674 -1.22 2.01 -41.13
N LEU A 675 -2.16 2.72 -41.76
CA LEU A 675 -3.24 2.16 -42.55
C LEU A 675 -2.97 2.32 -44.05
N GLU A 676 -2.82 1.20 -44.74
CA GLU A 676 -2.57 1.21 -46.18
C GLU A 676 -3.77 1.77 -46.96
N GLY A 677 -3.52 2.62 -47.96
CA GLY A 677 -4.60 3.21 -48.77
C GLY A 677 -5.35 4.39 -48.11
N VAL A 678 -5.05 4.72 -46.85
CA VAL A 678 -5.56 5.91 -46.16
C VAL A 678 -4.54 7.05 -46.31
N LYS A 679 -4.73 7.92 -47.31
CA LYS A 679 -3.81 9.04 -47.58
C LYS A 679 -4.13 10.33 -46.80
N THR A 680 -5.35 10.43 -46.27
CA THR A 680 -5.90 11.60 -45.59
C THR A 680 -6.64 11.15 -44.34
N LYS A 681 -6.52 11.90 -43.23
CA LYS A 681 -7.17 11.55 -41.95
C LYS A 681 -8.70 11.49 -42.05
N ALA A 682 -9.30 12.28 -42.94
CA ALA A 682 -10.75 12.34 -43.17
C ALA A 682 -11.32 11.17 -43.99
N LYS A 683 -10.48 10.24 -44.51
CA LYS A 683 -10.99 9.07 -45.22
C LYS A 683 -11.72 8.17 -44.23
N ALA A 684 -12.97 7.84 -44.52
CA ALA A 684 -13.74 6.91 -43.69
C ALA A 684 -13.07 5.52 -43.66
N ILE A 685 -12.76 5.06 -42.45
CA ILE A 685 -12.18 3.76 -42.11
C ILE A 685 -13.23 2.78 -41.55
N VAL A 686 -14.36 3.32 -41.06
CA VAL A 686 -15.58 2.55 -40.72
C VAL A 686 -16.76 3.24 -41.40
N ARG A 687 -17.66 2.46 -42.02
CA ARG A 687 -18.93 2.96 -42.55
C ARG A 687 -20.04 1.99 -42.22
N VAL A 688 -21.14 2.50 -41.70
CA VAL A 688 -22.30 1.72 -41.31
C VAL A 688 -23.52 2.32 -41.99
N ASN A 689 -24.31 1.50 -42.68
CA ASN A 689 -25.51 1.92 -43.40
C ASN A 689 -26.72 1.08 -42.96
N ASN A 690 -27.82 1.75 -42.61
CA ASN A 690 -29.12 1.15 -42.27
C ASN A 690 -29.03 -0.02 -41.27
N MET A 691 -28.21 0.14 -40.24
CA MET A 691 -27.94 -0.90 -39.25
C MET A 691 -29.06 -0.97 -38.21
N THR A 692 -29.54 -2.19 -37.95
CA THR A 692 -30.54 -2.50 -36.92
C THR A 692 -30.07 -3.67 -36.07
N PHE A 693 -30.28 -3.58 -34.76
CA PHE A 693 -29.96 -4.65 -33.81
C PHE A 693 -31.10 -4.88 -32.83
N GLN A 694 -31.45 -6.16 -32.66
CA GLN A 694 -32.44 -6.64 -31.71
C GLN A 694 -31.89 -7.82 -30.90
N TYR A 695 -31.91 -7.72 -29.58
CA TYR A 695 -31.62 -8.85 -28.69
C TYR A 695 -32.66 -9.96 -28.86
N ALA A 696 -32.20 -11.20 -28.91
CA ALA A 696 -33.06 -12.38 -29.02
C ALA A 696 -34.11 -12.41 -27.89
N GLY A 697 -35.38 -12.60 -28.25
CA GLY A 697 -36.50 -12.65 -27.30
C GLY A 697 -37.09 -11.30 -26.88
N THR A 698 -36.51 -10.17 -27.28
CA THR A 698 -37.08 -8.84 -26.99
C THR A 698 -38.17 -8.46 -28.00
N SER A 699 -39.18 -7.70 -27.57
CA SER A 699 -40.33 -7.33 -28.42
C SER A 699 -40.07 -6.18 -29.40
N LYS A 700 -38.97 -5.43 -29.22
CA LYS A 700 -38.60 -4.30 -30.07
C LYS A 700 -37.08 -4.24 -30.27
N PRO A 701 -36.59 -3.75 -31.42
CA PRO A 701 -35.16 -3.50 -31.62
C PRO A 701 -34.66 -2.43 -30.66
N GLN A 702 -33.44 -2.59 -30.16
CA GLN A 702 -32.81 -1.62 -29.26
C GLN A 702 -32.21 -0.45 -30.06
N ILE A 703 -31.75 -0.72 -31.28
CA ILE A 703 -31.33 0.31 -32.24
C ILE A 703 -31.83 -0.04 -33.64
N GLN A 704 -32.28 0.95 -34.41
CA GLN A 704 -32.86 0.80 -35.74
C GLN A 704 -32.44 1.94 -36.67
N ASP A 705 -32.28 1.63 -37.96
CA ASP A 705 -31.98 2.58 -39.05
C ASP A 705 -30.75 3.47 -38.82
N ILE A 706 -29.70 2.92 -38.19
CA ILE A 706 -28.50 3.67 -37.84
C ILE A 706 -27.55 3.75 -39.04
N THR A 707 -27.13 4.96 -39.39
CA THR A 707 -26.12 5.22 -40.43
C THR A 707 -25.05 6.18 -39.92
N PHE A 708 -23.78 5.83 -40.05
CA PHE A 708 -22.65 6.70 -39.67
C PHE A 708 -21.33 6.32 -40.35
N GLN A 709 -20.33 7.20 -40.24
CA GLN A 709 -18.95 6.94 -40.69
C GLN A 709 -17.93 7.41 -39.66
N CYS A 710 -16.82 6.69 -39.53
CA CYS A 710 -15.69 7.08 -38.68
C CYS A 710 -14.41 7.17 -39.51
N SER A 711 -13.55 8.11 -39.17
CA SER A 711 -12.26 8.41 -39.80
C SER A 711 -11.17 8.61 -38.74
N LEU A 712 -9.91 8.77 -39.14
CA LEU A 712 -8.82 9.09 -38.20
C LEU A 712 -8.93 10.52 -37.64
N SER A 713 -9.74 11.39 -38.24
CA SER A 713 -10.03 12.74 -37.69
C SER A 713 -11.33 12.81 -36.90
N SER A 714 -12.07 11.70 -36.75
CA SER A 714 -13.36 11.73 -36.05
C SER A 714 -13.19 12.17 -34.59
N ARG A 715 -14.08 13.06 -34.15
CA ARG A 715 -14.19 13.56 -32.78
C ARG A 715 -15.67 13.62 -32.41
N ILE A 716 -16.20 12.46 -32.04
CA ILE A 716 -17.64 12.21 -31.91
C ILE A 716 -18.03 12.15 -30.44
N ALA A 717 -19.09 12.85 -30.05
CA ALA A 717 -19.76 12.70 -28.76
C ALA A 717 -21.10 11.96 -28.92
N VAL A 718 -21.27 10.83 -28.25
CA VAL A 718 -22.54 10.10 -28.20
C VAL A 718 -23.32 10.53 -26.97
N ILE A 719 -24.43 11.23 -27.19
CA ILE A 719 -25.28 11.78 -26.12
C ILE A 719 -26.70 11.21 -26.21
N GLY A 720 -27.36 11.13 -25.05
CA GLY A 720 -28.73 10.60 -24.96
C GLY A 720 -29.03 10.09 -23.54
N PRO A 721 -30.31 9.95 -23.16
CA PRO A 721 -30.71 9.46 -21.84
C PRO A 721 -30.27 8.00 -21.62
N ASN A 722 -30.17 7.59 -20.35
CA ASN A 722 -29.84 6.21 -20.00
C ASN A 722 -30.89 5.24 -20.55
N GLY A 723 -30.44 4.11 -21.11
CA GLY A 723 -31.32 3.12 -21.73
C GLY A 723 -31.77 3.44 -23.17
N ALA A 724 -31.31 4.55 -23.78
CA ALA A 724 -31.68 4.92 -25.15
C ALA A 724 -31.07 4.04 -26.27
N GLY A 725 -30.15 3.12 -25.92
CA GLY A 725 -29.43 2.27 -26.88
C GLY A 725 -27.97 2.67 -27.16
N LYS A 726 -27.39 3.63 -26.41
CA LYS A 726 -25.99 4.10 -26.57
C LYS A 726 -24.95 2.97 -26.49
N SER A 727 -25.00 2.17 -25.43
CA SER A 727 -24.07 1.04 -25.25
C SER A 727 -24.27 -0.03 -26.32
N THR A 728 -25.51 -0.31 -26.71
CA THR A 728 -25.83 -1.23 -27.82
C THR A 728 -25.21 -0.76 -29.14
N LEU A 729 -25.32 0.54 -29.46
CA LEU A 729 -24.69 1.14 -30.65
C LEU A 729 -23.17 0.92 -30.67
N VAL A 730 -22.52 1.13 -29.53
CA VAL A 730 -21.07 0.98 -29.40
C VAL A 730 -20.64 -0.48 -29.43
N ASN A 731 -21.40 -1.38 -28.81
CA ASN A 731 -21.13 -2.81 -28.84
C ASN A 731 -21.24 -3.37 -30.27
N VAL A 732 -22.15 -2.85 -31.10
CA VAL A 732 -22.20 -3.22 -32.53
C VAL A 732 -21.03 -2.59 -33.31
N LEU A 733 -20.68 -1.32 -33.04
CA LEU A 733 -19.53 -0.66 -33.66
C LEU A 733 -18.20 -1.38 -33.38
N THR A 734 -17.99 -1.80 -32.13
CA THR A 734 -16.78 -2.51 -31.67
C THR A 734 -16.78 -3.98 -32.07
N GLY A 735 -17.90 -4.48 -32.60
CA GLY A 735 -18.03 -5.86 -33.08
C GLY A 735 -18.24 -6.89 -31.97
N GLU A 736 -18.70 -6.48 -30.78
CA GLU A 736 -19.17 -7.38 -29.73
C GLU A 736 -20.52 -7.99 -30.06
N LEU A 737 -21.38 -7.19 -30.70
CA LEU A 737 -22.71 -7.61 -31.16
C LEU A 737 -22.75 -7.61 -32.68
N ILE A 738 -23.35 -8.66 -33.25
CA ILE A 738 -23.57 -8.78 -34.69
C ILE A 738 -24.86 -8.05 -35.03
N PRO A 739 -24.87 -7.08 -35.97
CA PRO A 739 -26.12 -6.43 -36.37
C PRO A 739 -27.10 -7.45 -36.94
N THR A 740 -28.39 -7.30 -36.62
CA THR A 740 -29.45 -8.17 -37.15
C THR A 740 -29.71 -7.89 -38.63
N SER A 741 -29.55 -6.63 -39.06
CA SER A 741 -29.59 -6.22 -40.46
C SER A 741 -28.78 -4.94 -40.69
N GLY A 742 -28.41 -4.67 -41.95
CA GLY A 742 -27.64 -3.52 -42.39
C GLY A 742 -26.19 -3.85 -42.75
N ASP A 743 -25.50 -2.90 -43.39
CA ASP A 743 -24.14 -3.09 -43.92
C ASP A 743 -23.11 -2.41 -43.02
N VAL A 744 -22.09 -3.17 -42.59
CA VAL A 744 -20.95 -2.67 -41.81
C VAL A 744 -19.66 -2.88 -42.60
N TYR A 745 -19.04 -1.78 -43.02
CA TYR A 745 -17.71 -1.76 -43.62
C TYR A 745 -16.66 -1.34 -42.58
N GLN A 746 -15.61 -2.15 -42.44
CA GLN A 746 -14.42 -1.85 -41.63
C GLN A 746 -13.16 -2.05 -42.48
N HIS A 747 -12.19 -1.15 -42.34
CA HIS A 747 -10.89 -1.28 -42.97
C HIS A 747 -10.12 -2.49 -42.42
N GLU A 748 -9.35 -3.18 -43.25
CA GLU A 748 -8.78 -4.52 -42.97
C GLU A 748 -7.87 -4.55 -41.74
N ASN A 749 -7.04 -3.53 -41.57
CA ASN A 749 -6.08 -3.44 -40.45
C ASN A 749 -6.53 -2.47 -39.33
N ILE A 750 -7.82 -2.12 -39.26
CA ILE A 750 -8.31 -1.23 -38.22
C ILE A 750 -8.20 -1.87 -36.83
N ARG A 751 -7.89 -1.06 -35.83
CA ARG A 751 -7.84 -1.46 -34.42
C ARG A 751 -8.65 -0.47 -33.63
N ILE A 752 -9.64 -0.97 -32.90
CA ILE A 752 -10.56 -0.16 -32.10
C ILE A 752 -10.30 -0.53 -30.64
N ALA A 753 -9.77 0.43 -29.88
CA ALA A 753 -9.64 0.30 -28.43
C ALA A 753 -10.96 0.72 -27.79
N TYR A 754 -11.57 -0.17 -27.02
CA TYR A 754 -12.80 0.11 -26.30
C TYR A 754 -12.54 0.12 -24.80
N ILE A 755 -12.77 1.27 -24.18
CA ILE A 755 -12.64 1.46 -22.74
C ILE A 755 -14.07 1.48 -22.16
N LYS A 756 -14.49 0.32 -21.65
CA LYS A 756 -15.79 0.14 -21.00
C LYS A 756 -15.80 0.72 -19.59
N GLN A 757 -16.97 1.15 -19.13
CA GLN A 757 -17.18 1.50 -17.72
C GLN A 757 -16.87 0.32 -16.76
N HIS A 758 -17.09 -0.93 -17.18
CA HIS A 758 -16.84 -2.14 -16.37
C HIS A 758 -15.44 -2.73 -16.52
N ALA A 759 -14.57 -2.19 -17.40
CA ALA A 759 -13.20 -2.70 -17.55
C ALA A 759 -12.40 -2.64 -16.23
N PHE A 760 -12.78 -1.72 -15.33
CA PHE A 760 -12.18 -1.58 -14.00
C PHE A 760 -12.60 -2.67 -13.02
N ALA A 761 -13.69 -3.41 -13.25
CA ALA A 761 -14.06 -4.56 -12.41
C ALA A 761 -13.27 -5.83 -12.79
N HIS A 762 -12.82 -5.94 -14.04
CA HIS A 762 -12.02 -7.07 -14.50
C HIS A 762 -10.61 -7.07 -13.88
N ILE A 763 -10.04 -5.89 -13.64
CA ILE A 763 -8.71 -5.77 -13.01
C ILE A 763 -8.67 -6.35 -11.60
N ASP A 764 -9.82 -6.42 -10.91
CA ASP A 764 -9.92 -6.93 -9.54
C ASP A 764 -9.71 -8.45 -9.46
N HIS A 765 -9.82 -9.18 -10.58
CA HIS A 765 -9.45 -10.59 -10.66
C HIS A 765 -7.93 -10.82 -10.82
N HIS A 766 -7.15 -9.75 -11.02
CA HIS A 766 -5.73 -9.81 -11.31
C HIS A 766 -4.87 -9.05 -10.30
N LEU A 767 -5.39 -8.74 -9.11
CA LEU A 767 -4.72 -7.91 -8.10
C LEU A 767 -3.34 -8.42 -7.66
N ASP A 768 -3.05 -9.71 -7.86
CA ASP A 768 -1.78 -10.33 -7.52
C ASP A 768 -0.67 -10.11 -8.56
N LEU A 769 -1.03 -9.69 -9.78
CA LEU A 769 -0.09 -9.34 -10.83
C LEU A 769 0.39 -7.89 -10.67
N THR A 770 1.58 -7.60 -11.18
CA THR A 770 2.04 -6.23 -11.43
C THR A 770 1.37 -5.65 -12.68
N PRO A 771 1.30 -4.31 -12.86
CA PRO A 771 0.82 -3.72 -14.11
C PRO A 771 1.55 -4.24 -15.37
N SER A 772 2.86 -4.47 -15.27
CA SER A 772 3.62 -5.07 -16.37
C SER A 772 3.14 -6.49 -16.70
N GLU A 773 2.97 -7.34 -15.69
CA GLU A 773 2.47 -8.71 -15.88
C GLU A 773 1.03 -8.74 -16.38
N TYR A 774 0.18 -7.80 -15.95
CA TYR A 774 -1.19 -7.68 -16.45
C TYR A 774 -1.22 -7.34 -17.95
N ILE A 775 -0.41 -6.39 -18.41
CA ILE A 775 -0.28 -6.07 -19.85
C ILE A 775 0.27 -7.28 -20.61
N GLN A 776 1.29 -7.96 -20.09
CA GLN A 776 1.82 -9.19 -20.69
C GLN A 776 0.77 -10.31 -20.79
N TRP A 777 -0.01 -10.51 -19.74
CA TRP A 777 -1.09 -11.49 -19.69
C TRP A 777 -2.18 -11.17 -20.71
N ARG A 778 -2.61 -9.90 -20.77
CA ARG A 778 -3.68 -9.41 -21.65
C ARG A 778 -3.33 -9.58 -23.12
N PHE A 779 -2.04 -9.45 -23.46
CA PHE A 779 -1.53 -9.53 -24.84
C PHE A 779 -0.69 -10.77 -25.13
N GLN A 780 -0.72 -11.80 -24.26
CA GLN A 780 0.13 -13.00 -24.37
C GLN A 780 -0.06 -13.74 -25.70
N THR A 781 -1.27 -13.74 -26.23
CA THR A 781 -1.65 -14.38 -27.50
C THR A 781 -1.35 -13.51 -28.72
N GLY A 782 -0.80 -12.30 -28.51
CA GLY A 782 -0.62 -11.29 -29.53
C GLY A 782 -1.86 -10.42 -29.78
N GLU A 783 -3.01 -10.77 -29.19
CA GLU A 783 -4.24 -9.98 -29.22
C GLU A 783 -4.67 -9.55 -27.83
N ASP A 784 -5.58 -8.57 -27.78
CA ASP A 784 -6.24 -8.21 -26.54
C ASP A 784 -7.26 -9.28 -26.12
N ARG A 785 -6.90 -10.10 -25.13
CA ARG A 785 -7.74 -11.17 -24.57
C ARG A 785 -9.08 -10.66 -24.04
N GLU A 786 -9.15 -9.42 -23.54
CA GLU A 786 -10.43 -8.85 -23.06
C GLU A 786 -11.42 -8.58 -24.20
N THR A 787 -10.94 -8.60 -25.45
CA THR A 787 -11.76 -8.43 -26.65
C THR A 787 -11.88 -9.71 -27.48
N MET A 788 -11.27 -10.83 -27.06
CA MET A 788 -11.27 -12.09 -27.81
C MET A 788 -12.65 -12.78 -27.83
N ASP A 789 -13.50 -12.57 -26.82
CA ASP A 789 -14.84 -13.19 -26.71
C ASP A 789 -15.92 -12.52 -27.59
N ARG A 790 -15.53 -11.74 -28.60
CA ARG A 790 -16.47 -11.09 -29.52
C ARG A 790 -17.23 -12.14 -30.34
N ALA A 791 -18.56 -12.09 -30.30
CA ALA A 791 -19.47 -13.02 -30.98
C ALA A 791 -19.16 -13.18 -32.49
N ASN A 792 -18.59 -12.15 -33.12
CA ASN A 792 -18.17 -12.15 -34.53
C ASN A 792 -17.06 -13.16 -34.88
N LYS A 793 -16.29 -13.68 -33.91
CA LYS A 793 -15.20 -14.65 -34.16
C LYS A 793 -15.63 -16.12 -34.08
N ILE A 794 -16.77 -16.42 -33.45
CA ILE A 794 -17.27 -17.79 -33.29
C ILE A 794 -17.96 -18.23 -34.57
N VAL A 795 -17.46 -19.25 -35.27
CA VAL A 795 -18.11 -19.83 -36.47
C VAL A 795 -19.50 -20.36 -36.09
N THR A 796 -20.55 -19.90 -36.78
CA THR A 796 -21.93 -20.36 -36.55
C THR A 796 -22.32 -21.43 -37.57
N ASP A 797 -23.37 -22.21 -37.28
CA ASP A 797 -23.91 -23.23 -38.20
C ASP A 797 -24.32 -22.66 -39.58
N GLU A 798 -24.66 -21.38 -39.64
CA GLU A 798 -24.97 -20.66 -40.90
C GLU A 798 -23.70 -20.35 -41.69
N ASP A 799 -22.61 -19.99 -41.00
CA ASP A 799 -21.29 -19.79 -41.63
C ASP A 799 -20.73 -21.11 -42.16
N GLU A 800 -20.90 -22.21 -41.43
CA GLU A 800 -20.46 -23.54 -41.89
C GLU A 800 -21.12 -23.93 -43.21
N LYS A 801 -22.42 -23.65 -43.36
CA LYS A 801 -23.15 -23.86 -44.61
C LYS A 801 -22.73 -22.88 -45.72
N ALA A 802 -22.35 -21.65 -45.37
CA ALA A 802 -21.87 -20.66 -46.33
C ALA A 802 -20.45 -21.00 -46.85
N MET A 803 -19.61 -21.62 -46.02
CA MET A 803 -18.25 -22.08 -46.39
C MET A 803 -18.27 -23.19 -47.46
N ASP A 804 -19.37 -23.94 -47.59
CA ASP A 804 -19.57 -24.94 -48.65
C ASP A 804 -19.76 -24.34 -50.07
N LYS A 805 -19.61 -23.02 -50.23
CA LYS A 805 -19.66 -22.34 -51.52
C LYS A 805 -18.71 -22.98 -52.54
N ILE A 806 -19.25 -23.34 -53.70
CA ILE A 806 -18.50 -23.93 -54.81
C ILE A 806 -17.90 -22.83 -55.68
N TYR A 807 -16.58 -22.83 -55.79
CA TYR A 807 -15.80 -21.97 -56.68
C TYR A 807 -15.52 -22.70 -58.00
N LYS A 808 -15.63 -22.00 -59.13
CA LYS A 808 -15.22 -22.53 -60.44
C LYS A 808 -13.85 -21.97 -60.79
N ILE A 809 -12.82 -22.81 -60.69
CA ILE A 809 -11.43 -22.43 -60.90
C ILE A 809 -10.87 -23.35 -61.98
N GLU A 810 -10.40 -22.75 -63.08
CA GLU A 810 -9.83 -23.49 -64.23
C GLU A 810 -10.76 -24.60 -64.78
N GLY A 811 -12.07 -24.35 -64.74
CA GLY A 811 -13.09 -25.28 -65.24
C GLY A 811 -13.50 -26.41 -64.27
N THR A 812 -12.86 -26.53 -63.10
CA THR A 812 -13.25 -27.50 -62.07
C THR A 812 -14.00 -26.85 -60.91
N GLN A 813 -14.88 -27.63 -60.26
CA GLN A 813 -15.65 -27.20 -59.10
C GLN A 813 -14.87 -27.51 -57.82
N ARG A 814 -14.55 -26.48 -57.04
CA ARG A 814 -13.67 -26.54 -55.87
C ARG A 814 -14.34 -25.89 -54.65
N ARG A 815 -14.12 -26.43 -53.45
CA ARG A 815 -14.46 -25.79 -52.16
C ARG A 815 -13.20 -25.31 -51.47
N VAL A 816 -13.23 -24.13 -50.85
CA VAL A 816 -12.10 -23.64 -50.06
C VAL A 816 -12.06 -24.41 -48.75
N ILE A 817 -10.92 -25.02 -48.43
CA ILE A 817 -10.70 -25.74 -47.16
C ILE A 817 -9.80 -24.97 -46.19
N GLY A 818 -9.11 -23.94 -46.68
CA GLY A 818 -8.20 -23.13 -45.88
C GLY A 818 -7.72 -21.89 -46.62
N VAL A 819 -7.40 -20.84 -45.85
CA VAL A 819 -6.84 -19.58 -46.32
C VAL A 819 -5.50 -19.39 -45.60
N HIS A 820 -4.41 -19.19 -46.35
CA HIS A 820 -3.05 -19.32 -45.81
C HIS A 820 -2.31 -17.99 -45.71
N SER A 821 -2.29 -17.23 -46.80
CA SER A 821 -1.52 -16.00 -46.93
C SER A 821 -2.30 -14.95 -47.71
N ARG A 822 -1.88 -13.67 -47.65
CA ARG A 822 -2.45 -12.61 -48.50
C ARG A 822 -1.37 -11.91 -49.30
N ARG A 823 -1.75 -11.39 -50.47
CA ARG A 823 -0.91 -10.48 -51.26
C ARG A 823 -1.71 -9.31 -51.77
N LYS A 824 -1.01 -8.23 -52.07
CA LYS A 824 -1.63 -7.04 -52.67
C LYS A 824 -2.08 -7.32 -54.09
N PHE A 825 -3.34 -7.00 -54.38
CA PHE A 825 -3.93 -7.11 -55.71
C PHE A 825 -4.72 -5.83 -56.04
N LYS A 826 -4.15 -5.00 -56.92
CA LYS A 826 -4.69 -3.67 -57.28
C LYS A 826 -4.87 -2.80 -56.01
N ASN A 827 -6.12 -2.42 -55.70
CA ASN A 827 -6.49 -1.60 -54.54
C ASN A 827 -7.03 -2.44 -53.36
N SER A 828 -6.91 -3.76 -53.41
CA SER A 828 -7.36 -4.70 -52.38
C SER A 828 -6.35 -5.87 -52.24
N TYR A 829 -6.80 -7.01 -51.73
CA TYR A 829 -6.00 -8.21 -51.51
C TYR A 829 -6.55 -9.41 -52.29
N GLU A 830 -5.64 -10.32 -52.63
CA GLU A 830 -5.96 -11.70 -52.96
C GLU A 830 -5.43 -12.60 -51.85
N TYR A 831 -6.14 -13.70 -51.60
CA TYR A 831 -5.77 -14.68 -50.58
C TYR A 831 -5.42 -16.01 -51.23
N GLU A 832 -4.37 -16.63 -50.72
CA GLU A 832 -3.98 -17.98 -51.12
C GLU A 832 -4.89 -18.99 -50.44
N CYS A 833 -5.69 -19.69 -51.24
CA CYS A 833 -6.63 -20.68 -50.75
C CYS A 833 -6.19 -22.10 -51.14
N SER A 834 -6.33 -23.03 -50.21
CA SER A 834 -6.30 -24.47 -50.50
C SER A 834 -7.71 -24.97 -50.77
N PHE A 835 -7.84 -25.97 -51.65
CA PHE A 835 -9.13 -26.43 -52.14
C PHE A 835 -9.37 -27.92 -51.90
N ALA A 836 -10.65 -28.30 -51.89
CA ALA A 836 -11.10 -29.66 -52.16
C ALA A 836 -11.78 -29.71 -53.53
N LEU A 837 -11.44 -30.69 -54.35
CA LEU A 837 -12.04 -30.95 -55.66
C LEU A 837 -13.35 -31.74 -55.47
N GLY A 838 -14.42 -31.28 -56.10
CA GLY A 838 -15.69 -31.99 -56.05
C GLY A 838 -15.84 -32.97 -57.21
N ASP A 839 -15.93 -34.25 -56.87
CA ASP A 839 -16.22 -35.35 -57.79
C ASP A 839 -17.70 -35.75 -57.68
N ASN A 840 -18.34 -36.02 -58.82
CA ASN A 840 -19.73 -36.48 -58.91
C ASN A 840 -20.75 -35.57 -58.17
N ILE A 841 -20.54 -34.25 -58.23
CA ILE A 841 -21.38 -33.24 -57.56
C ILE A 841 -22.86 -33.43 -57.98
N GLY A 842 -23.75 -33.59 -57.00
CA GLY A 842 -25.17 -33.85 -57.21
C GLY A 842 -25.58 -35.32 -57.41
N MET A 843 -24.64 -36.27 -57.32
CA MET A 843 -24.91 -37.71 -57.34
C MET A 843 -24.78 -38.34 -55.95
N LYS A 844 -25.32 -39.56 -55.74
CA LYS A 844 -25.24 -40.26 -54.44
C LYS A 844 -23.81 -40.52 -53.93
N ASN A 845 -22.82 -40.48 -54.81
CA ASN A 845 -21.40 -40.66 -54.50
C ASN A 845 -20.62 -39.33 -54.62
N GLU A 846 -21.25 -38.19 -54.30
CA GLU A 846 -20.57 -36.89 -54.22
C GLU A 846 -19.43 -36.96 -53.20
N LYS A 847 -18.23 -36.54 -53.62
CA LYS A 847 -17.04 -36.56 -52.78
C LYS A 847 -16.22 -35.29 -52.99
N TRP A 848 -15.78 -34.70 -51.89
CA TRP A 848 -14.85 -33.58 -51.89
C TRP A 848 -13.48 -34.08 -51.45
N THR A 849 -12.51 -34.12 -52.37
CA THR A 849 -11.15 -34.61 -52.12
C THR A 849 -10.18 -33.44 -51.93
N PRO A 850 -9.45 -33.34 -50.80
CA PRO A 850 -8.44 -32.30 -50.62
C PRO A 850 -7.39 -32.33 -51.73
N MET A 851 -7.12 -31.16 -52.32
CA MET A 851 -6.10 -30.98 -53.35
C MET A 851 -4.72 -30.76 -52.72
N MET A 852 -3.66 -30.88 -53.52
CA MET A 852 -2.29 -30.66 -53.06
C MET A 852 -1.98 -29.16 -53.00
N THR A 853 -0.95 -28.77 -52.23
CA THR A 853 -0.53 -27.35 -52.10
C THR A 853 -0.15 -26.72 -53.45
N ALA A 854 0.25 -27.53 -54.44
CA ALA A 854 0.54 -27.06 -55.79
C ALA A 854 -0.70 -26.52 -56.53
N ASP A 855 -1.90 -26.93 -56.11
CA ASP A 855 -3.18 -26.51 -56.70
C ASP A 855 -3.80 -25.30 -55.98
N ASN A 856 -3.08 -24.72 -55.01
CA ASN A 856 -3.48 -23.47 -54.37
C ASN A 856 -3.63 -22.36 -55.41
N ALA A 857 -4.63 -21.51 -55.20
CA ALA A 857 -4.94 -20.41 -56.10
C ALA A 857 -5.27 -19.15 -55.31
N TRP A 858 -5.02 -18.01 -55.94
CA TRP A 858 -5.24 -16.69 -55.37
C TRP A 858 -6.65 -16.22 -55.68
N ILE A 859 -7.46 -16.01 -54.63
CA ILE A 859 -8.86 -15.58 -54.76
C ILE A 859 -9.01 -14.13 -54.30
N PRO A 860 -9.65 -13.25 -55.08
CA PRO A 860 -9.91 -11.86 -54.67
C PRO A 860 -10.75 -11.77 -53.39
N ARG A 861 -10.41 -10.82 -52.51
CA ARG A 861 -11.13 -10.54 -51.24
C ARG A 861 -12.65 -10.46 -51.42
N SER A 862 -13.12 -9.77 -52.46
CA SER A 862 -14.54 -9.55 -52.74
C SER A 862 -15.33 -10.84 -52.97
N GLU A 863 -14.69 -11.88 -53.49
CA GLU A 863 -15.34 -13.17 -53.78
C GLU A 863 -15.29 -14.12 -52.57
N LEU A 864 -14.24 -13.99 -51.76
CA LEU A 864 -13.96 -14.84 -50.60
C LEU A 864 -14.70 -14.39 -49.34
N ILE A 865 -14.86 -13.08 -49.13
CA ILE A 865 -15.50 -12.53 -47.92
C ILE A 865 -16.98 -12.90 -47.78
N GLN A 866 -17.64 -13.26 -48.89
CA GLN A 866 -19.06 -13.64 -48.89
C GLN A 866 -19.34 -14.98 -48.20
N SER A 867 -18.33 -15.83 -48.04
CA SER A 867 -18.47 -17.18 -47.49
C SER A 867 -17.40 -17.55 -46.47
N HIS A 868 -16.22 -16.93 -46.52
CA HIS A 868 -15.07 -17.26 -45.66
C HIS A 868 -14.56 -16.03 -44.91
N GLN A 869 -15.45 -15.12 -44.52
CA GLN A 869 -15.12 -13.85 -43.84
C GLN A 869 -14.21 -14.04 -42.63
N LYS A 870 -14.46 -15.08 -41.82
CA LYS A 870 -13.73 -15.37 -40.58
C LYS A 870 -12.29 -15.81 -40.87
N LEU A 871 -12.10 -16.76 -41.80
CA LEU A 871 -10.77 -17.21 -42.22
C LEU A 871 -9.96 -16.09 -42.89
N VAL A 872 -10.63 -15.21 -43.64
CA VAL A 872 -9.99 -14.02 -44.23
C VAL A 872 -9.51 -13.06 -43.14
N ALA A 873 -10.33 -12.82 -42.11
CA ALA A 873 -9.96 -11.98 -40.98
C ALA A 873 -8.75 -12.53 -40.21
N ASP A 874 -8.68 -13.86 -40.00
CA ASP A 874 -7.54 -14.50 -39.34
C ASP A 874 -6.24 -14.32 -40.12
N VAL A 875 -6.28 -14.45 -41.45
CA VAL A 875 -5.09 -14.25 -42.30
C VAL A 875 -4.70 -12.78 -42.36
N ASP A 876 -5.66 -11.87 -42.49
CA ASP A 876 -5.38 -10.43 -42.44
C ASP A 876 -4.66 -10.02 -41.16
N GLN A 877 -5.05 -10.66 -40.06
CA GLN A 877 -4.47 -10.44 -38.76
C GLN A 877 -3.06 -11.04 -38.63
N LYS A 878 -2.84 -12.29 -39.07
CA LYS A 878 -1.50 -12.89 -39.11
C LYS A 878 -0.51 -12.07 -39.94
N GLU A 879 -0.98 -11.55 -41.06
CA GLU A 879 -0.17 -10.70 -41.94
C GLU A 879 0.07 -9.30 -41.34
N ALA A 880 -0.89 -8.76 -40.58
CA ALA A 880 -0.67 -7.54 -39.79
C ALA A 880 0.41 -7.76 -38.71
N LEU A 881 0.41 -8.92 -38.04
CA LEU A 881 1.46 -9.33 -37.10
C LEU A 881 2.83 -9.48 -37.80
N ALA A 882 2.88 -10.12 -38.96
CA ALA A 882 4.10 -10.33 -39.75
C ALA A 882 4.70 -9.03 -40.32
N SER A 883 3.87 -8.01 -40.59
CA SER A 883 4.30 -6.72 -41.13
C SER A 883 5.05 -5.82 -40.14
N GLY A 884 5.34 -6.29 -38.92
CA GLY A 884 6.10 -5.54 -37.91
C GLY A 884 5.29 -4.50 -37.14
N GLN A 885 3.95 -4.56 -37.22
CA GLN A 885 3.06 -3.73 -36.38
C GLN A 885 2.89 -4.27 -34.95
N PHE A 886 3.58 -5.36 -34.60
CA PHE A 886 3.54 -5.96 -33.28
C PHE A 886 4.51 -5.24 -32.33
N ARG A 887 3.97 -4.77 -31.21
CA ARG A 887 4.75 -4.13 -30.15
C ARG A 887 5.28 -5.20 -29.18
N PRO A 888 6.60 -5.33 -28.98
CA PRO A 888 7.15 -6.40 -28.16
C PRO A 888 6.80 -6.21 -26.68
N LEU A 889 6.49 -7.32 -26.00
CA LEU A 889 6.10 -7.33 -24.58
C LEU A 889 7.32 -7.28 -23.64
N VAL A 890 8.19 -6.29 -23.83
CA VAL A 890 9.42 -6.08 -23.03
C VAL A 890 9.14 -5.07 -21.92
N ARG A 891 9.64 -5.33 -20.70
CA ARG A 891 9.41 -4.47 -19.51
C ARG A 891 9.68 -2.99 -19.77
N LYS A 892 10.82 -2.67 -20.38
CA LYS A 892 11.22 -1.30 -20.70
C LYS A 892 10.21 -0.56 -21.59
N GLU A 893 9.63 -1.25 -22.57
CA GLU A 893 8.58 -0.64 -23.41
C GLU A 893 7.27 -0.45 -22.66
N ILE A 894 6.91 -1.40 -21.79
CA ILE A 894 5.72 -1.32 -20.95
C ILE A 894 5.84 -0.17 -19.95
N GLU A 895 6.99 -0.04 -19.29
CA GLU A 895 7.30 1.08 -18.39
C GLU A 895 7.21 2.43 -19.11
N SER A 896 7.85 2.55 -20.29
CA SER A 896 7.79 3.77 -21.09
C SER A 896 6.37 4.10 -21.54
N HIS A 897 5.56 3.10 -21.88
CA HIS A 897 4.15 3.27 -22.25
C HIS A 897 3.32 3.77 -21.08
N CYS A 898 3.43 3.10 -19.92
CA CYS A 898 2.71 3.46 -18.70
C CYS A 898 3.11 4.84 -18.16
N THR A 899 4.38 5.24 -18.34
CA THR A 899 4.86 6.59 -18.02
C THR A 899 4.07 7.66 -18.79
N GLY A 900 3.68 7.39 -20.04
CA GLY A 900 2.83 8.26 -20.85
C GLY A 900 1.42 8.49 -20.29
N PHE A 901 1.00 7.71 -19.28
CA PHE A 901 -0.26 7.88 -18.54
C PHE A 901 -0.03 8.32 -17.08
N GLY A 902 1.19 8.74 -16.74
CA GLY A 902 1.56 9.20 -15.40
C GLY A 902 1.66 8.10 -14.36
N LEU A 903 2.03 6.87 -14.77
CA LEU A 903 2.42 5.78 -13.87
C LEU A 903 3.94 5.71 -13.77
N ASP A 904 4.44 5.64 -12.54
CA ASP A 904 5.88 5.50 -12.28
C ASP A 904 6.38 4.09 -12.67
N ALA A 905 7.56 4.00 -13.28
CA ALA A 905 8.14 2.75 -13.76
C ALA A 905 8.33 1.73 -12.63
N GLU A 906 8.71 2.17 -11.42
CA GLU A 906 8.89 1.29 -10.26
C GLU A 906 7.56 0.65 -9.85
N LEU A 907 6.47 1.42 -9.88
CA LEU A 907 5.13 0.90 -9.59
C LEU A 907 4.66 -0.11 -10.65
N VAL A 908 5.03 0.09 -11.91
CA VAL A 908 4.59 -0.76 -13.03
C VAL A 908 5.21 -2.15 -12.97
N SER A 909 6.49 -2.25 -12.61
CA SER A 909 7.24 -3.51 -12.67
C SER A 909 7.40 -4.23 -11.33
N HIS A 910 7.18 -3.55 -10.20
CA HIS A 910 7.51 -4.10 -8.88
C HIS A 910 6.36 -4.07 -7.87
N SER A 911 5.33 -3.26 -8.10
CA SER A 911 4.16 -3.21 -7.22
C SER A 911 3.01 -4.04 -7.80
N ARG A 912 2.42 -4.91 -6.97
CA ARG A 912 1.21 -5.65 -7.34
C ARG A 912 0.02 -4.69 -7.42
N MET A 913 -0.95 -5.00 -8.29
CA MET A 913 -2.13 -4.17 -8.51
C MET A 913 -3.00 -4.00 -7.24
N ARG A 914 -2.92 -4.94 -6.28
CA ARG A 914 -3.52 -4.83 -4.94
C ARG A 914 -3.07 -3.57 -4.18
N GLY A 915 -1.83 -3.14 -4.39
CA GLY A 915 -1.26 -1.96 -3.74
C GLY A 915 -1.55 -0.64 -4.45
N LEU A 916 -2.29 -0.66 -5.57
CA LEU A 916 -2.58 0.54 -6.37
C LEU A 916 -3.92 1.17 -5.98
N SER A 917 -3.94 2.50 -5.91
CA SER A 917 -5.18 3.28 -5.74
C SER A 917 -6.14 3.06 -6.93
N GLY A 918 -7.44 3.35 -6.73
CA GLY A 918 -8.44 3.27 -7.80
C GLY A 918 -8.05 4.07 -9.05
N GLY A 919 -7.61 5.32 -8.88
CA GLY A 919 -7.14 6.16 -9.99
C GLY A 919 -5.88 5.61 -10.69
N GLN A 920 -4.96 4.96 -9.97
CA GLN A 920 -3.81 4.28 -10.59
C GLN A 920 -4.24 3.04 -11.39
N ARG A 921 -5.18 2.25 -10.86
CA ARG A 921 -5.77 1.12 -11.59
C ARG A 921 -6.43 1.58 -12.89
N VAL A 922 -7.13 2.72 -12.86
CA VAL A 922 -7.72 3.31 -14.07
C VAL A 922 -6.66 3.66 -15.11
N LYS A 923 -5.53 4.26 -14.69
CA LYS A 923 -4.41 4.57 -15.59
C LYS A 923 -3.79 3.31 -16.20
N VAL A 924 -3.68 2.21 -15.43
CA VAL A 924 -3.20 0.91 -15.94
C VAL A 924 -4.11 0.38 -17.04
N VAL A 925 -5.44 0.47 -16.86
CA VAL A 925 -6.41 0.06 -17.88
C VAL A 925 -6.31 0.94 -19.13
N LEU A 926 -6.20 2.26 -18.98
CA LEU A 926 -6.01 3.18 -20.11
C LEU A 926 -4.72 2.87 -20.90
N ALA A 927 -3.62 2.58 -20.19
CA ALA A 927 -2.37 2.16 -20.79
C ALA A 927 -2.55 0.81 -21.52
N ALA A 928 -3.18 -0.19 -20.88
CA ALA A 928 -3.40 -1.50 -21.47
C ALA A 928 -4.27 -1.44 -22.74
N CYS A 929 -5.42 -0.74 -22.71
CA CYS A 929 -6.32 -0.59 -23.86
C CYS A 929 -5.67 0.10 -25.07
N SER A 930 -4.67 0.95 -24.83
CA SER A 930 -3.96 1.68 -25.90
C SER A 930 -2.65 1.01 -26.34
N TRP A 931 -2.25 -0.11 -25.74
CA TRP A 931 -0.98 -0.79 -25.98
C TRP A 931 -0.72 -1.08 -27.47
N GLN A 932 -1.73 -1.57 -28.19
CA GLN A 932 -1.66 -1.95 -29.61
C GLN A 932 -1.79 -0.79 -30.60
N ARG A 933 -1.55 0.47 -30.20
CA ARG A 933 -1.57 1.64 -31.10
C ARG A 933 -2.88 1.71 -31.93
N PRO A 934 -4.04 1.88 -31.26
CA PRO A 934 -5.35 1.83 -31.92
C PRO A 934 -5.54 2.98 -32.91
N HIS A 935 -6.44 2.78 -33.88
CA HIS A 935 -6.82 3.80 -34.86
C HIS A 935 -8.07 4.57 -34.45
N LEU A 936 -8.95 3.91 -33.69
CA LEU A 936 -10.12 4.50 -33.04
C LEU A 936 -10.08 4.18 -31.54
N ILE A 937 -10.34 5.18 -30.71
CA ILE A 937 -10.51 5.02 -29.26
C ILE A 937 -11.96 5.33 -28.92
N VAL A 938 -12.62 4.41 -28.23
CA VAL A 938 -13.98 4.59 -27.70
C VAL A 938 -13.91 4.66 -26.19
N LEU A 939 -14.37 5.79 -25.63
CA LEU A 939 -14.40 6.09 -24.20
C LEU A 939 -15.85 6.06 -23.73
N ASP A 940 -16.21 5.06 -22.92
CA ASP A 940 -17.53 4.99 -22.30
C ASP A 940 -17.51 5.69 -20.94
N GLU A 941 -18.24 6.80 -20.82
CA GLU A 941 -18.41 7.64 -19.63
C GLU A 941 -17.11 7.95 -18.86
N PRO A 942 -16.07 8.53 -19.52
CA PRO A 942 -14.77 8.78 -18.88
C PRO A 942 -14.84 9.69 -17.66
N THR A 943 -15.86 10.54 -17.58
CA THR A 943 -16.08 11.47 -16.46
C THR A 943 -16.51 10.77 -15.17
N ASN A 944 -16.93 9.51 -15.22
CA ASN A 944 -17.44 8.81 -14.04
C ASN A 944 -16.34 8.16 -13.19
N TYR A 945 -15.17 7.91 -13.75
CA TYR A 945 -14.08 7.17 -13.09
C TYR A 945 -12.72 7.87 -13.19
N LEU A 946 -12.66 9.05 -13.81
CA LEU A 946 -11.47 9.89 -13.85
C LEU A 946 -11.71 11.18 -13.09
N ASP A 947 -10.72 11.53 -12.29
CA ASP A 947 -10.63 12.80 -11.59
C ASP A 947 -10.42 13.98 -12.57
N ARG A 948 -10.64 15.23 -12.11
CA ARG A 948 -10.57 16.41 -12.98
C ARG A 948 -9.20 16.65 -13.60
N ASP A 949 -8.11 16.37 -12.88
CA ASP A 949 -6.74 16.53 -13.41
C ASP A 949 -6.46 15.48 -14.50
N SER A 950 -6.89 14.23 -14.29
CA SER A 950 -6.77 13.16 -15.29
C SER A 950 -7.73 13.37 -16.46
N LEU A 951 -8.89 13.99 -16.25
CA LEU A 951 -9.78 14.44 -17.33
C LEU A 951 -9.17 15.58 -18.13
N GLY A 952 -8.47 16.52 -17.49
CA GLY A 952 -7.68 17.55 -18.16
C GLY A 952 -6.55 16.95 -19.00
N ALA A 953 -5.79 16.03 -18.40
CA ALA A 953 -4.72 15.27 -19.07
C ALA A 953 -5.25 14.43 -20.24
N LEU A 954 -6.37 13.73 -20.04
CA LEU A 954 -7.05 12.93 -21.05
C LEU A 954 -7.59 13.82 -22.18
N SER A 955 -8.16 14.99 -21.85
CA SER A 955 -8.62 15.97 -22.82
C SER A 955 -7.47 16.43 -23.71
N LYS A 956 -6.32 16.78 -23.11
CA LYS A 956 -5.10 17.12 -23.87
C LYS A 956 -4.60 15.96 -24.74
N ALA A 957 -4.63 14.74 -24.21
CA ALA A 957 -4.24 13.54 -24.96
C ALA A 957 -5.16 13.30 -26.16
N ILE A 958 -6.48 13.39 -25.99
CA ILE A 958 -7.48 13.24 -27.06
C ILE A 958 -7.28 14.30 -28.16
N LYS A 959 -6.96 15.55 -27.76
CA LYS A 959 -6.65 16.63 -28.71
C LYS A 959 -5.39 16.33 -29.53
N SER A 960 -4.34 15.80 -28.88
CA SER A 960 -3.08 15.45 -29.55
C SER A 960 -3.13 14.13 -30.35
N PHE A 961 -4.09 13.26 -30.06
CA PHE A 961 -4.12 11.90 -30.61
C PHE A 961 -4.33 11.89 -32.13
N GLY A 962 -3.45 11.18 -32.84
CA GLY A 962 -3.45 11.11 -34.29
C GLY A 962 -4.61 10.33 -34.93
N GLY A 963 -5.39 9.58 -34.15
CA GLY A 963 -6.52 8.75 -34.58
C GLY A 963 -7.89 9.32 -34.19
N GLY A 964 -8.96 8.59 -34.52
CA GLY A 964 -10.34 9.01 -34.25
C GLY A 964 -10.77 8.68 -32.82
N VAL A 965 -11.64 9.51 -32.25
CA VAL A 965 -12.13 9.38 -30.87
C VAL A 965 -13.65 9.47 -30.83
N ILE A 966 -14.25 8.55 -30.07
CA ILE A 966 -15.69 8.51 -29.79
C ILE A 966 -15.86 8.53 -28.28
N ILE A 967 -16.57 9.53 -27.78
CA ILE A 967 -16.78 9.76 -26.34
C ILE A 967 -18.26 9.59 -26.06
N ILE A 968 -18.62 8.63 -25.21
CA ILE A 968 -19.96 8.49 -24.67
C ILE A 968 -19.95 9.24 -23.34
N THR A 969 -20.73 10.30 -23.22
CA THR A 969 -20.79 11.05 -21.95
C THR A 969 -22.07 11.84 -21.81
N HIS A 970 -22.49 12.06 -20.57
CA HIS A 970 -23.50 13.06 -20.23
C HIS A 970 -22.92 14.46 -19.95
N SER A 971 -21.59 14.60 -19.87
CA SER A 971 -20.94 15.88 -19.55
C SER A 971 -20.78 16.77 -20.79
N ALA A 972 -21.58 17.83 -20.83
CA ALA A 972 -21.44 18.87 -21.85
C ALA A 972 -20.14 19.68 -21.69
N GLU A 973 -19.62 19.81 -20.46
CA GLU A 973 -18.37 20.53 -20.20
C GLU A 973 -17.17 19.81 -20.80
N PHE A 974 -17.13 18.48 -20.70
CA PHE A 974 -16.04 17.67 -21.26
C PHE A 974 -16.03 17.69 -22.80
N THR A 975 -17.20 17.73 -23.43
CA THR A 975 -17.33 17.64 -24.90
C THR A 975 -17.10 18.98 -25.63
N LYS A 976 -17.34 20.11 -24.96
CA LYS A 976 -17.41 21.46 -25.55
C LYS A 976 -16.18 21.87 -26.39
N ASP A 977 -14.99 21.42 -26.01
CA ASP A 977 -13.73 21.73 -26.70
C ASP A 977 -13.01 20.49 -27.24
N LEU A 978 -13.66 19.32 -27.21
CA LEU A 978 -13.08 18.02 -27.59
C LEU A 978 -13.73 17.40 -28.82
N THR A 979 -15.04 17.59 -28.98
CA THR A 979 -15.84 16.93 -30.02
C THR A 979 -16.52 17.95 -30.91
N GLU A 980 -16.51 17.67 -32.22
CA GLU A 980 -17.15 18.51 -33.24
C GLU A 980 -18.44 17.87 -33.77
N GLU A 981 -18.56 16.54 -33.65
CA GLU A 981 -19.71 15.77 -34.09
C GLU A 981 -20.47 15.21 -32.87
N VAL A 982 -21.80 15.25 -32.93
CA VAL A 982 -22.68 14.79 -31.85
C VAL A 982 -23.68 13.79 -32.39
N TRP A 983 -23.68 12.58 -31.83
CA TRP A 983 -24.64 11.52 -32.12
C TRP A 983 -25.69 11.50 -31.01
N ALA A 984 -26.86 12.05 -31.29
CA ALA A 984 -27.97 12.04 -30.36
C ALA A 984 -28.78 10.75 -30.53
N VAL A 985 -28.76 9.88 -29.52
CA VAL A 985 -29.51 8.62 -29.49
C VAL A 985 -30.79 8.80 -28.68
N MET A 986 -31.94 8.64 -29.33
CA MET A 986 -33.27 8.75 -28.72
C MET A 986 -34.17 7.64 -29.27
N ASP A 987 -34.84 6.91 -28.38
CA ASP A 987 -35.78 5.83 -28.73
C ASP A 987 -35.24 4.80 -29.73
N GLY A 988 -33.96 4.43 -29.58
CA GLY A 988 -33.29 3.46 -30.45
C GLY A 988 -32.99 3.99 -31.86
N ARG A 989 -33.12 5.29 -32.11
CA ARG A 989 -32.69 5.95 -33.35
C ARG A 989 -31.57 6.93 -33.04
N MET A 990 -30.65 7.10 -33.98
CA MET A 990 -29.53 8.02 -33.83
C MET A 990 -29.59 9.08 -34.92
N THR A 991 -29.51 10.35 -34.52
CA THR A 991 -29.41 11.49 -35.42
C THR A 991 -28.02 12.11 -35.26
N PRO A 992 -27.13 11.96 -36.25
CA PRO A 992 -25.81 12.53 -36.15
C PRO A 992 -25.84 14.01 -36.59
N SER A 993 -25.03 14.87 -35.96
CA SER A 993 -25.04 16.33 -36.14
C SER A 993 -23.63 16.91 -35.97
N GLY A 994 -23.34 18.08 -36.57
CA GLY A 994 -22.06 18.79 -36.39
C GLY A 994 -21.13 18.85 -37.61
N HIS A 995 -21.17 17.88 -38.54
CA HIS A 995 -20.39 17.95 -39.79
C HIS A 995 -21.11 17.38 -41.01
N ASN A 996 -20.93 18.01 -42.18
CA ASN A 996 -21.58 17.63 -43.44
C ASN A 996 -20.94 16.34 -44.03
N TRP A 997 -21.64 15.21 -43.97
CA TRP A 997 -21.17 13.92 -44.53
C TRP A 997 -21.01 13.88 -46.06
N VAL A 998 -21.34 14.98 -46.77
CA VAL A 998 -21.54 14.99 -48.23
C VAL A 998 -20.44 15.75 -49.00
N THR A 999 -19.59 16.55 -48.35
CA THR A 999 -18.59 17.38 -49.06
C THR A 999 -17.19 17.20 -48.49
N GLY A 1000 -16.35 16.42 -49.18
CA GLY A 1000 -14.90 16.43 -48.92
C GLY A 1000 -14.18 15.08 -48.88
N GLN A 1001 -14.48 14.14 -49.79
CA GLN A 1001 -13.55 13.02 -50.00
C GLN A 1001 -12.24 13.56 -50.62
N GLY A 1002 -11.22 13.82 -49.79
CA GLY A 1002 -9.84 14.07 -50.22
C GLY A 1002 -9.29 15.49 -50.05
N ALA A 1003 -10.04 16.43 -49.45
CA ALA A 1003 -9.56 17.77 -49.16
C ALA A 1003 -9.07 17.87 -47.71
N GLY A 1004 -7.86 17.37 -47.44
CA GLY A 1004 -7.20 17.50 -46.14
C GLY A 1004 -5.68 17.30 -46.26
N PRO A 1005 -4.89 17.73 -45.26
CA PRO A 1005 -3.45 17.54 -45.26
C PRO A 1005 -3.10 16.06 -45.47
N ARG A 1006 -2.22 15.78 -46.43
CA ARG A 1006 -1.75 14.40 -46.68
C ARG A 1006 -0.90 13.95 -45.49
N LEU A 1007 -1.11 12.72 -45.05
CA LEU A 1007 -0.24 12.09 -44.05
C LEU A 1007 1.17 12.02 -44.63
N LYS A 1008 2.17 12.57 -43.91
CA LYS A 1008 3.58 12.39 -44.27
C LYS A 1008 3.93 10.92 -44.05
N GLY A 1009 4.39 10.25 -45.10
CA GLY A 1009 5.04 8.95 -44.98
C GLY A 1009 6.49 9.19 -44.57
N GLU A 1010 6.73 9.51 -43.31
CA GLU A 1010 8.07 9.43 -42.73
C GLU A 1010 8.18 8.06 -42.08
N GLU A 1011 9.00 7.19 -42.66
CA GLU A 1011 9.54 6.01 -41.97
C GLU A 1011 10.44 6.53 -40.84
N GLU A 1012 9.88 6.91 -39.70
CA GLU A 1012 10.67 6.95 -38.47
C GLU A 1012 10.96 5.50 -38.09
N GLU A 1013 12.15 5.00 -38.47
CA GLU A 1013 12.67 3.75 -37.93
C GLU A 1013 12.86 3.92 -36.41
N GLU A 1014 11.86 3.52 -35.63
CA GLU A 1014 11.96 3.39 -34.17
C GLU A 1014 13.14 2.45 -33.80
N GLU A 1015 13.85 2.79 -32.72
CA GLU A 1015 14.99 2.00 -32.23
C GLU A 1015 14.54 0.58 -31.87
N LYS A 1016 15.03 -0.43 -32.60
CA LYS A 1016 14.69 -1.84 -32.32
C LYS A 1016 15.56 -2.38 -31.19
N PHE A 1017 14.96 -3.08 -30.24
CA PHE A 1017 15.66 -3.77 -29.16
C PHE A 1017 15.52 -5.29 -29.29
N ASP A 1018 16.55 -6.04 -28.90
CA ASP A 1018 16.49 -7.50 -28.84
C ASP A 1018 15.69 -7.98 -27.59
N ALA A 1019 15.51 -9.31 -27.46
CA ALA A 1019 14.81 -9.91 -26.33
C ALA A 1019 15.47 -9.67 -24.95
N MET A 1020 16.70 -9.16 -24.93
CA MET A 1020 17.47 -8.79 -23.75
C MET A 1020 17.52 -7.27 -23.51
N GLY A 1021 16.87 -6.46 -24.36
CA GLY A 1021 16.80 -5.01 -24.23
C GLY A 1021 17.99 -4.24 -24.83
N ASN A 1022 18.81 -4.87 -25.68
CA ASN A 1022 19.94 -4.21 -26.35
C ASN A 1022 19.51 -3.60 -27.70
N LYS A 1023 20.03 -2.41 -28.03
CA LYS A 1023 19.71 -1.69 -29.28
C LYS A 1023 20.32 -2.41 -30.49
N ILE A 1024 19.49 -2.72 -31.48
CA ILE A 1024 19.89 -3.30 -32.77
C ILE A 1024 20.13 -2.14 -33.75
N GLU A 1025 21.39 -1.93 -34.16
CA GLU A 1025 21.70 -0.94 -35.20
C GLU A 1025 21.28 -1.45 -36.59
N SER A 1026 20.30 -0.80 -37.22
CA SER A 1026 19.97 -1.04 -38.64
C SER A 1026 20.97 -0.30 -39.54
N THR A 1027 21.61 -1.03 -40.47
CA THR A 1027 22.39 -0.42 -41.55
C THR A 1027 21.46 0.34 -42.50
N LYS A 1028 21.61 1.67 -42.57
CA LYS A 1028 20.84 2.58 -43.45
C LYS A 1028 20.65 2.04 -44.87
N LYS A 1029 19.40 1.89 -45.32
CA LYS A 1029 19.11 1.77 -46.76
C LYS A 1029 19.33 3.13 -47.43
N LYS A 1030 20.10 3.16 -48.53
CA LYS A 1030 20.27 4.35 -49.38
C LYS A 1030 18.89 4.85 -49.86
N ALA A 1031 18.64 6.15 -49.71
CA ALA A 1031 17.43 6.79 -50.21
C ALA A 1031 17.36 6.70 -51.75
N LYS A 1032 16.22 6.24 -52.29
CA LYS A 1032 15.96 6.23 -53.74
C LYS A 1032 15.80 7.65 -54.26
N LEU A 1033 16.63 8.04 -55.22
CA LEU A 1033 16.57 9.33 -55.92
C LEU A 1033 15.20 9.53 -56.58
N THR A 1034 14.68 10.76 -56.52
CA THR A 1034 13.42 11.12 -57.18
C THR A 1034 13.58 11.13 -58.70
N SER A 1035 12.48 10.98 -59.45
CA SER A 1035 12.50 10.95 -60.92
C SER A 1035 13.03 12.25 -61.55
N ALA A 1036 12.93 13.38 -60.85
CA ALA A 1036 13.51 14.67 -61.24
C ALA A 1036 15.04 14.69 -61.07
N GLU A 1037 15.55 14.11 -59.97
CA GLU A 1037 16.98 14.02 -59.69
C GLU A 1037 17.70 13.03 -60.62
N LEU A 1038 17.06 11.90 -60.94
CA LEU A 1038 17.54 10.95 -61.95
C LEU A 1038 17.65 11.60 -63.35
N ARG A 1039 16.67 12.44 -63.72
CA ARG A 1039 16.75 13.21 -64.98
C ARG A 1039 17.88 14.24 -64.96
N LYS A 1040 18.12 14.89 -63.82
CA LYS A 1040 19.22 15.87 -63.66
C LYS A 1040 20.59 15.19 -63.76
N LYS A 1041 20.80 14.07 -63.04
CA LYS A 1041 22.02 13.25 -63.13
C LYS A 1041 22.27 12.74 -64.55
N LYS A 1042 21.24 12.25 -65.24
CA LYS A 1042 21.35 11.80 -66.64
C LYS A 1042 21.75 12.93 -67.60
N LYS A 1043 21.23 14.15 -67.37
CA LYS A 1043 21.57 15.34 -68.17
C LYS A 1043 23.01 15.80 -67.92
N ASP A 1044 23.46 15.73 -66.66
CA ASP A 1044 24.82 16.09 -66.26
C ASP A 1044 25.85 15.07 -66.76
N ARG A 1045 25.52 13.77 -66.73
CA ARG A 1045 26.32 12.70 -67.35
C ARG A 1045 26.50 12.90 -68.85
N MET A 1046 25.44 13.28 -69.56
CA MET A 1046 25.54 13.60 -71.00
C MET A 1046 26.39 14.84 -71.26
N ALA A 1047 26.37 15.82 -70.36
CA ALA A 1047 27.23 17.01 -70.46
C ALA A 1047 28.71 16.67 -70.21
N ARG A 1048 29.01 15.84 -69.21
CA ARG A 1048 30.37 15.35 -68.91
C ARG A 1048 30.94 14.48 -70.02
N ARG A 1049 30.12 13.59 -70.60
CA ARG A 1049 30.49 12.79 -71.77
C ARG A 1049 30.77 13.65 -73.02
N LYS A 1050 30.08 14.78 -73.17
CA LYS A 1050 30.38 15.77 -74.23
C LYS A 1050 31.65 16.60 -73.97
N ARG A 1051 32.14 16.65 -72.73
CA ARG A 1051 33.40 17.29 -72.34
C ARG A 1051 34.61 16.33 -72.38
N GLY A 1052 34.42 15.07 -72.78
CA GLY A 1052 35.49 14.08 -72.92
C GLY A 1052 35.89 13.36 -71.63
N GLU A 1053 35.06 13.44 -70.58
CA GLU A 1053 35.28 12.71 -69.32
C GLU A 1053 34.73 11.26 -69.42
N GLU A 1054 35.46 10.29 -68.85
CA GLU A 1054 35.00 8.90 -68.71
C GLU A 1054 33.85 8.81 -67.68
N VAL A 1055 32.79 8.07 -68.02
CA VAL A 1055 31.63 7.89 -67.13
C VAL A 1055 31.10 6.47 -67.19
N PHE A 1056 30.91 5.84 -66.02
CA PHE A 1056 30.53 4.42 -65.89
C PHE A 1056 29.01 4.24 -65.67
N SER A 1057 28.49 3.04 -65.94
CA SER A 1057 27.06 2.70 -65.90
C SER A 1057 26.46 2.61 -64.50
N ASP A 1058 27.31 2.51 -63.50
CA ASP A 1058 27.05 2.06 -62.14
C ASP A 1058 27.01 3.24 -61.15
N GLU A 1059 27.18 4.47 -61.65
CA GLU A 1059 27.05 5.71 -60.87
C GLU A 1059 25.59 6.08 -60.50
N ASP A 1060 24.61 5.32 -60.98
CA ASP A 1060 23.17 5.56 -60.78
C ASP A 1060 22.51 4.68 -59.69
N ASP A 1061 23.23 3.77 -59.01
CA ASP A 1061 22.71 2.84 -57.97
C ASP A 1061 22.91 3.26 -56.47
#